data_AF-A0A2H0TR26-F1
#
_entry.id   AF-A0A2H0TR26-F1
#
_cell.length_a   1.000
_cell.length_b   1.000
_cell.length_c   1.000
_cell.angle_alpha   90.00
_cell.angle_beta   90.00
_cell.angle_gamma   90.00
#
_symmetry.space_group_name_H-M   'P 1'
#
loop_
_entity.id
_entity.type
_entity.pdbx_description
1 polymer ?
#
loop_
_entity_poly.entity_id
_entity_poly.type
_entity_poly.pdbx_seq_one_letter_code
_entity_poly.pdbx_strand_id
1 'polypeptide(L)'
;MLPWIRQHKRHVHGGLLIVALFLIAAIFIFVRPSMVSAQANVGDTFGVGTVDQSGLALGSQDIRLTIAGIIRAFLGLLGIIAVVIVIYGGFVYMTSGGSEDKIAQAKKILINGAIGLFIIMSSFAITQFFISRLSEATGVGAGAGGAGAGRGPGFESFAGSGSLGSGIVQDHYPERGQQGVKRNTNILVTFSEPIDPASIIVNSNNTCVGDNGQATNLCGPESSPFYGDCFVPDGEVFNRAIHCDQLDTDAVTIVAAAQGDAPAGQPIQASALTIYEDGAARNAYTFTFKPLELLGSGEQNMQYIVDLKPIILRKDGTGAFEGSRSNHYEWTFQTDTTIDDVPPFVTNVYPGRGRNQIAPRNSIIQVSFSEPMDPTVVQGLSGPNTEFNHIIFGDRAVTGEWKLTNRYQTVEFVSDIACGQNSCGDVMYCLPTPSCADADEACAEDYEVLIRTADVINPDGRSFEAIPFSGVMDASGNALNGRSGDIVEHDAGEADGKPPVGLRDNAGNIDIKAIGDQERAEDNMWWTFGIRNTIDRTPPFISRVTPDIDQGRVPGDAPLSITFSERMWYHTLHRNVRVTEHPANLNGMDDIWFALDSGENDAGQTVVTVSHREFGPNGFDLYYFPSIASQVKDAQQNCLYPGRGPAEELSDCTRDDNGNYEHCTGVEENPVRDTSCVTQFNNIVLQPDTDTCLNILRQPEISPVSDQPVQ
;
A
#
# COMPACT_ATOMS: atom_id res chain seq x y z
N MET A 1 -74.11 8.71 37.64
CA MET A 1 -73.11 7.78 37.07
C MET A 1 -72.59 8.41 35.79
N LEU A 2 -71.36 8.94 35.79
CA LEU A 2 -70.79 9.66 34.65
C LEU A 2 -69.68 8.83 33.96
N PRO A 3 -69.60 8.80 32.62
CA PRO A 3 -68.90 7.74 31.86
C PRO A 3 -67.38 7.93 31.70
N TRP A 4 -66.80 8.99 32.25
CA TRP A 4 -65.41 9.39 31.97
C TRP A 4 -64.34 8.59 32.75
N ILE A 5 -64.68 7.98 33.90
CA ILE A 5 -63.72 7.25 34.75
C ILE A 5 -63.32 5.88 34.17
N ARG A 6 -64.01 5.37 33.14
CA ARG A 6 -63.66 4.10 32.48
C ARG A 6 -62.63 4.22 31.34
N GLN A 7 -62.32 5.43 30.84
CA GLN A 7 -61.38 5.61 29.72
C GLN A 7 -59.91 5.71 30.16
N HIS A 8 -59.61 6.28 31.34
CA HIS A 8 -58.23 6.44 31.80
C HIS A 8 -57.55 5.15 32.31
N LYS A 9 -58.32 4.18 32.84
CA LYS A 9 -57.74 2.87 33.20
C LYS A 9 -57.34 2.04 31.97
N ARG A 10 -57.95 2.22 30.80
CA ARG A 10 -57.59 1.46 29.58
C ARG A 10 -56.27 1.94 28.94
N HIS A 11 -55.93 3.23 29.01
CA HIS A 11 -54.69 3.74 28.41
C HIS A 11 -53.43 3.44 29.23
N VAL A 12 -53.51 3.48 30.57
CA VAL A 12 -52.36 3.15 31.44
C VAL A 12 -52.06 1.65 31.41
N HIS A 13 -53.08 0.79 31.37
CA HIS A 13 -52.87 -0.65 31.19
C HIS A 13 -52.39 -0.99 29.78
N GLY A 14 -52.83 -0.25 28.75
CA GLY A 14 -52.36 -0.41 27.37
C GLY A 14 -50.87 -0.06 27.20
N GLY A 15 -50.39 1.03 27.79
CA GLY A 15 -48.97 1.41 27.74
C GLY A 15 -48.06 0.43 28.50
N LEU A 16 -48.50 -0.07 29.65
CA LEU A 16 -47.74 -1.06 30.43
C LEU A 16 -47.68 -2.43 29.74
N LEU A 17 -48.75 -2.81 29.02
CA LEU A 17 -48.78 -4.03 28.19
C LEU A 17 -47.89 -3.91 26.95
N ILE A 18 -47.83 -2.73 26.32
CA ILE A 18 -46.97 -2.47 25.15
C ILE A 18 -45.49 -2.48 25.55
N VAL A 19 -45.12 -1.89 26.69
CA VAL A 19 -43.74 -1.93 27.21
C VAL A 19 -43.35 -3.36 27.64
N ALA A 20 -44.26 -4.10 28.26
CA ALA A 20 -44.03 -5.52 28.59
C ALA A 20 -43.92 -6.40 27.33
N LEU A 21 -44.75 -6.18 26.31
CA LEU A 21 -44.66 -6.86 25.01
C LEU A 21 -43.38 -6.50 24.25
N PHE A 22 -42.91 -5.25 24.34
CA PHE A 22 -41.65 -4.82 23.73
C PHE A 22 -40.44 -5.42 24.46
N LEU A 23 -40.48 -5.53 25.79
CA LEU A 23 -39.44 -6.22 26.58
C LEU A 23 -39.44 -7.74 26.33
N ILE A 24 -40.60 -8.37 26.17
CA ILE A 24 -40.71 -9.80 25.82
C ILE A 24 -40.27 -10.04 24.37
N ALA A 25 -40.61 -9.16 23.43
CA ALA A 25 -40.13 -9.24 22.04
C ALA A 25 -38.62 -9.01 21.95
N ALA A 26 -38.05 -8.09 22.73
CA ALA A 26 -36.61 -7.89 22.83
C ALA A 26 -35.90 -9.14 23.42
N ILE A 27 -36.49 -9.78 24.44
CA ILE A 27 -35.99 -11.05 24.99
C ILE A 27 -36.08 -12.17 23.94
N PHE A 28 -37.13 -12.25 23.13
CA PHE A 28 -37.25 -13.28 22.06
C PHE A 28 -36.36 -13.02 20.83
N ILE A 29 -35.93 -11.77 20.59
CA ILE A 29 -34.96 -11.42 19.54
C ILE A 29 -33.53 -11.78 19.98
N PHE A 30 -33.21 -11.65 21.27
CA PHE A 30 -31.89 -12.02 21.84
C PHE A 30 -31.78 -13.48 22.31
N VAL A 31 -32.90 -14.19 22.50
CA VAL A 31 -32.96 -15.62 22.83
C VAL A 31 -33.57 -16.40 21.65
N ARG A 32 -32.94 -16.32 20.48
CA ARG A 32 -33.08 -17.40 19.50
C ARG A 32 -32.17 -18.55 19.96
N PRO A 33 -32.67 -19.79 20.12
CA PRO A 33 -31.78 -20.93 20.19
C PRO A 33 -31.17 -21.08 18.79
N SER A 34 -30.01 -20.48 18.57
CA SER A 34 -29.12 -20.92 17.51
C SER A 34 -28.91 -22.42 17.76
N MET A 35 -29.37 -23.27 16.85
CA MET A 35 -28.85 -24.62 16.82
C MET A 35 -27.36 -24.47 16.56
N VAL A 36 -26.56 -24.62 17.62
CA VAL A 36 -25.10 -24.72 17.52
C VAL A 36 -24.84 -26.09 16.93
N SER A 37 -24.76 -26.15 15.60
CA SER A 37 -23.86 -27.10 14.97
C SER A 37 -22.46 -26.70 15.43
N ALA A 38 -21.82 -27.56 16.22
CA ALA A 38 -20.41 -27.41 16.54
C ALA A 38 -19.58 -27.68 15.26
N GLN A 39 -19.51 -26.69 14.37
CA GLN A 39 -18.37 -26.56 13.48
C GLN A 39 -17.41 -25.59 14.17
N ALA A 40 -16.31 -26.16 14.65
CA ALA A 40 -15.18 -25.42 15.17
C ALA A 40 -14.57 -24.59 14.03
N ASN A 41 -15.02 -23.34 13.91
CA ASN A 41 -14.22 -22.26 13.35
C ASN A 41 -13.95 -21.29 14.50
N VAL A 42 -13.00 -21.68 15.36
CA VAL A 42 -12.35 -20.74 16.27
C VAL A 42 -11.05 -20.36 15.56
N GLY A 43 -11.05 -19.22 14.89
CA GLY A 43 -9.80 -18.50 14.66
C GLY A 43 -9.18 -18.24 16.02
N ASP A 44 -8.03 -18.84 16.27
CA ASP A 44 -7.39 -18.92 17.57
C ASP A 44 -6.87 -17.56 18.03
N THR A 45 -7.73 -16.77 18.67
CA THR A 45 -7.37 -15.47 19.25
C THR A 45 -6.74 -15.61 20.65
N PHE A 46 -6.41 -16.83 21.11
CA PHE A 46 -5.84 -17.03 22.46
C PHE A 46 -4.66 -18.02 22.54
N GLY A 47 -4.17 -18.56 21.43
CA GLY A 47 -2.93 -19.35 21.40
C GLY A 47 -2.97 -20.59 22.27
N VAL A 48 -4.10 -21.29 22.34
CA VAL A 48 -4.21 -22.57 23.06
C VAL A 48 -4.59 -23.67 22.07
N GLY A 49 -3.65 -23.99 21.19
CA GLY A 49 -3.73 -25.19 20.36
C GLY A 49 -3.78 -26.44 21.24
N THR A 50 -4.73 -27.34 20.96
CA THR A 50 -4.73 -28.68 21.56
C THR A 50 -3.57 -29.47 20.99
N VAL A 51 -2.64 -29.92 21.83
CA VAL A 51 -1.64 -30.91 21.43
C VAL A 51 -2.38 -32.19 21.08
N ASP A 52 -2.31 -32.59 19.81
CA ASP A 52 -2.85 -33.86 19.36
C ASP A 52 -1.99 -35.00 19.90
N GLN A 53 -2.43 -35.60 21.00
CA GLN A 53 -1.99 -36.93 21.42
C GLN A 53 -3.21 -37.75 21.80
N SER A 54 -3.79 -38.35 20.76
CA SER A 54 -4.08 -39.78 20.74
C SER A 54 -3.83 -40.51 22.07
N GLY A 55 -4.91 -40.69 22.83
CA GLY A 55 -5.04 -41.75 23.82
C GLY A 55 -4.72 -41.38 25.26
N LEU A 56 -5.62 -40.66 25.94
CA LEU A 56 -5.89 -40.82 27.38
C LEU A 56 -7.25 -40.15 27.70
N ALA A 57 -8.23 -40.94 28.12
CA ALA A 57 -9.60 -40.50 28.38
C ALA A 57 -9.73 -39.84 29.77
N LEU A 58 -9.66 -38.50 29.83
CA LEU A 58 -10.22 -37.68 30.91
C LEU A 58 -10.75 -36.35 30.33
N GLY A 59 -12.01 -36.01 30.65
CA GLY A 59 -12.68 -34.70 30.50
C GLY A 59 -12.24 -33.76 29.37
N SER A 60 -13.06 -33.66 28.31
CA SER A 60 -12.77 -33.05 27.01
C SER A 60 -12.76 -31.50 26.91
N GLN A 61 -12.38 -30.75 27.96
CA GLN A 61 -12.14 -29.31 27.82
C GLN A 61 -10.97 -28.85 28.71
N ASP A 62 -10.04 -28.08 28.12
CA ASP A 62 -8.95 -27.44 28.87
C ASP A 62 -9.54 -26.53 29.97
N ILE A 63 -9.02 -26.65 31.18
CA ILE A 63 -9.45 -25.87 32.34
C ILE A 63 -9.33 -24.36 32.09
N ARG A 64 -8.37 -23.92 31.26
CA ARG A 64 -8.18 -22.53 30.85
C ARG A 64 -9.33 -22.04 29.97
N LEU A 65 -9.82 -22.88 29.06
CA LEU A 65 -10.99 -22.59 28.22
C LEU A 65 -12.27 -22.53 29.07
N THR A 66 -12.37 -23.40 30.08
CA THR A 66 -13.48 -23.39 31.04
C THR A 66 -13.48 -22.12 31.89
N ILE A 67 -12.32 -21.69 32.39
CA ILE A 67 -12.16 -20.47 33.18
C ILE A 67 -12.45 -19.22 32.33
N ALA A 68 -11.94 -19.15 31.10
CA ALA A 68 -12.22 -18.04 30.19
C ALA A 68 -13.71 -17.94 29.84
N GLY A 69 -14.37 -19.09 29.64
CA GLY A 69 -15.83 -19.15 29.44
C GLY A 69 -16.62 -18.66 30.65
N ILE A 70 -16.20 -19.03 31.86
CA ILE A 70 -16.82 -18.56 33.12
C ILE A 70 -16.65 -17.05 33.27
N ILE A 71 -15.46 -16.50 33.04
CA ILE A 71 -15.19 -15.06 33.15
C ILE A 71 -16.04 -14.27 32.15
N ARG A 72 -16.14 -14.73 30.89
CA ARG A 72 -16.99 -14.08 29.88
C ARG A 72 -18.47 -14.12 30.25
N ALA A 73 -18.95 -15.24 30.82
CA ALA A 73 -20.32 -15.35 31.30
C ALA A 73 -20.62 -14.38 32.45
N PHE A 74 -19.69 -14.22 33.39
CA PHE A 74 -19.82 -13.25 34.50
C PHE A 74 -19.77 -11.79 34.03
N LEU A 75 -18.86 -11.44 33.11
CA LEU A 75 -18.79 -10.09 32.54
C LEU A 75 -20.05 -9.73 31.75
N GLY A 76 -20.61 -10.70 30.99
CA GLY A 76 -21.89 -10.52 30.31
C GLY A 76 -23.05 -10.28 31.28
N LEU A 77 -23.12 -11.04 32.37
CA LEU A 77 -24.13 -10.86 33.42
C LEU A 77 -24.04 -9.48 34.08
N LEU A 78 -22.82 -9.03 34.42
CA LEU A 78 -22.59 -7.71 35.01
C LEU A 78 -22.94 -6.57 34.04
N GLY A 79 -22.65 -6.74 32.74
CA GLY A 79 -23.05 -5.78 31.71
C GLY A 79 -24.58 -5.63 31.62
N ILE A 80 -25.32 -6.73 31.67
CA ILE A 80 -26.79 -6.70 31.67
C ILE A 80 -27.32 -5.98 32.92
N ILE A 81 -26.74 -6.26 34.09
CA ILE A 81 -27.14 -5.58 35.35
C ILE A 81 -26.86 -4.07 35.26
N ALA A 82 -25.73 -3.66 34.69
CA ALA A 82 -25.40 -2.25 34.50
C ALA A 82 -26.45 -1.54 33.61
N VAL A 83 -26.87 -2.17 32.51
CA VAL A 83 -27.93 -1.64 31.62
C VAL A 83 -29.25 -1.49 32.37
N VAL A 84 -29.64 -2.46 33.20
CA VAL A 84 -30.87 -2.39 34.00
C VAL A 84 -30.83 -1.22 35.00
N ILE A 85 -29.69 -0.98 35.64
CA ILE A 85 -29.52 0.13 36.58
C ILE A 85 -29.63 1.49 35.88
N VAL A 86 -29.05 1.63 34.69
CA VAL A 86 -29.15 2.86 33.89
C VAL A 86 -30.60 3.12 33.46
N ILE A 87 -31.31 2.09 32.99
CA ILE A 87 -32.72 2.18 32.62
C ILE A 87 -33.58 2.58 33.84
N TYR A 88 -33.31 1.98 35.01
CA TYR A 88 -34.00 2.33 36.24
C TYR A 88 -33.74 3.78 36.68
N GLY A 89 -32.48 4.23 36.63
CA GLY A 89 -32.12 5.62 36.91
C GLY A 89 -32.82 6.61 35.97
N GLY A 90 -32.88 6.29 34.67
CA GLY A 90 -33.61 7.07 33.67
C GLY A 90 -35.12 7.11 33.94
N PHE A 91 -35.71 5.98 34.33
CA PHE A 91 -37.13 5.90 34.68
C PHE A 91 -37.48 6.76 35.92
N VAL A 92 -36.66 6.71 36.97
CA VAL A 92 -36.87 7.55 38.16
C VAL A 92 -36.73 9.03 37.80
N TYR A 93 -35.79 9.38 36.92
CA TYR A 93 -35.64 10.74 36.42
C TYR A 93 -36.89 11.23 35.68
N MET A 94 -37.39 10.44 34.72
CA MET A 94 -38.58 10.79 33.93
C MET A 94 -39.87 10.86 34.76
N THR A 95 -39.97 10.08 35.85
CA THR A 95 -41.15 10.06 36.72
C THR A 95 -41.07 10.99 37.93
N SER A 96 -40.02 11.82 38.02
CA SER A 96 -39.77 12.70 39.16
C SER A 96 -40.76 13.88 39.26
N GLY A 97 -41.41 14.27 38.16
CA GLY A 97 -42.46 15.31 38.17
C GLY A 97 -42.04 16.66 38.75
N GLY A 98 -40.74 16.98 38.75
CA GLY A 98 -40.18 18.21 39.33
C GLY A 98 -39.82 18.16 40.82
N SER A 99 -40.00 17.02 41.50
CA SER A 99 -39.53 16.84 42.88
C SER A 99 -38.00 16.77 42.92
N GLU A 100 -37.37 17.77 43.54
CA GLU A 100 -35.90 17.87 43.63
C GLU A 100 -35.26 16.63 44.28
N ASP A 101 -35.90 16.06 45.30
CA ASP A 101 -35.42 14.86 45.99
C ASP A 101 -35.31 13.65 45.06
N LYS A 102 -36.29 13.44 44.18
CA LYS A 102 -36.31 12.32 43.24
C LYS A 102 -35.32 12.52 42.10
N ILE A 103 -35.15 13.77 41.65
CA ILE A 103 -34.15 14.14 40.64
C ILE A 103 -32.74 13.89 41.20
N ALA A 104 -32.48 14.29 42.44
CA ALA A 104 -31.21 14.05 43.11
C ALA A 104 -30.93 12.55 43.26
N GLN A 105 -31.94 11.76 43.62
CA GLN A 105 -31.83 10.31 43.70
C GLN A 105 -31.54 9.66 42.34
N ALA A 106 -32.23 10.08 41.28
CA ALA A 106 -32.01 9.55 39.92
C ALA A 106 -30.60 9.86 39.40
N LYS A 107 -30.12 11.09 39.60
CA LYS A 107 -28.76 11.49 39.23
C LYS A 107 -27.71 10.65 39.97
N LYS A 108 -27.92 10.36 41.25
CA LYS A 108 -27.03 9.51 42.04
C LYS A 108 -26.98 8.08 41.51
N ILE A 109 -28.12 7.51 41.09
CA ILE A 109 -28.19 6.17 40.50
C ILE A 109 -27.42 6.13 39.16
N LEU A 110 -27.61 7.13 38.30
CA LEU A 110 -26.94 7.20 37.00
C LEU A 110 -25.43 7.40 37.13
N ILE A 111 -24.96 8.27 38.03
CA ILE A 111 -23.54 8.50 38.29
C ILE A 111 -22.88 7.22 38.82
N ASN A 112 -23.51 6.55 39.78
CA ASN A 112 -22.98 5.29 40.31
C ASN A 112 -22.96 4.17 39.25
N GLY A 113 -23.97 4.12 38.38
CA GLY A 113 -24.01 3.18 37.25
C GLY A 113 -22.90 3.43 36.23
N ALA A 114 -22.63 4.70 35.90
CA ALA A 114 -21.55 5.09 34.99
C ALA A 114 -20.17 4.74 35.55
N ILE A 115 -19.94 4.99 36.85
CA ILE A 115 -18.69 4.61 37.54
C ILE A 115 -18.51 3.09 37.52
N GLY A 116 -19.57 2.32 37.80
CA GLY A 116 -19.53 0.86 37.73
C GLY A 116 -19.21 0.32 36.34
N LEU A 117 -19.81 0.91 35.29
CA LEU A 117 -19.53 0.55 33.90
C LEU A 117 -18.07 0.86 33.53
N PHE A 118 -17.58 2.04 33.93
CA PHE A 118 -16.19 2.45 33.69
C PHE A 118 -15.21 1.45 34.30
N ILE A 119 -15.42 1.05 35.56
CA ILE A 119 -14.56 0.06 36.24
C ILE A 119 -14.55 -1.29 35.50
N ILE A 120 -15.69 -1.76 35.01
CA ILE A 120 -15.77 -3.03 34.27
C ILE A 120 -14.98 -2.95 32.96
N MET A 121 -15.10 -1.86 32.21
CA MET A 121 -14.36 -1.67 30.95
C MET A 121 -12.85 -1.52 31.20
N SER A 122 -12.46 -0.75 32.21
CA SER A 122 -11.05 -0.59 32.59
C SER A 122 -10.44 -1.91 33.06
N SER A 123 -11.15 -2.70 33.87
CA SER A 123 -10.67 -4.02 34.29
C SER A 123 -10.43 -4.94 33.11
N PHE A 124 -11.33 -4.94 32.11
CA PHE A 124 -11.18 -5.75 30.91
C PHE A 124 -9.96 -5.30 30.08
N ALA A 125 -9.80 -4.00 29.84
CA ALA A 125 -8.66 -3.45 29.11
C ALA A 125 -7.32 -3.73 29.79
N ILE A 126 -7.26 -3.58 31.12
CA ILE A 126 -6.06 -3.86 31.92
C ILE A 126 -5.71 -5.35 31.85
N THR A 127 -6.68 -6.25 31.99
CA THR A 127 -6.42 -7.70 31.88
C THR A 127 -5.85 -8.06 30.51
N GLN A 128 -6.39 -7.49 29.42
CA GLN A 128 -5.86 -7.73 28.07
C GLN A 128 -4.44 -7.20 27.89
N PHE A 129 -4.15 -6.01 28.43
CA PHE A 129 -2.81 -5.43 28.40
C PHE A 129 -1.78 -6.30 29.14
N PHE A 130 -2.12 -6.86 30.31
CA PHE A 130 -1.19 -7.74 31.01
C PHE A 130 -1.02 -9.10 30.31
N ILE A 131 -2.07 -9.64 29.69
CA ILE A 131 -1.98 -10.90 28.95
C ILE A 131 -1.11 -10.73 27.71
N SER A 132 -1.25 -9.63 26.95
CA SER A 132 -0.42 -9.39 25.77
C SER A 132 1.07 -9.26 26.15
N ARG A 133 1.38 -8.55 27.23
CA ARG A 133 2.76 -8.42 27.75
C ARG A 133 3.34 -9.71 28.29
N LEU A 134 2.52 -10.57 28.89
CA LEU A 134 2.97 -11.87 29.39
C LEU A 134 3.18 -12.88 28.25
N SER A 135 2.36 -12.82 27.19
CA SER A 135 2.53 -13.62 25.97
C SER A 135 3.82 -13.25 25.23
N GLU A 136 4.10 -11.96 25.13
CA GLU A 136 5.33 -11.40 24.57
C GLU A 136 6.57 -11.83 25.39
N ALA A 137 6.49 -11.76 26.72
CA ALA A 137 7.59 -12.13 27.61
C ALA A 137 7.86 -13.65 27.77
N THR A 138 6.94 -14.51 27.34
CA THR A 138 7.06 -15.98 27.51
C THR A 138 7.44 -16.72 26.23
N GLY A 139 7.56 -16.02 25.09
CA GLY A 139 8.10 -16.60 23.85
C GLY A 139 7.27 -17.73 23.23
N VAL A 140 6.00 -17.89 23.62
CA VAL A 140 5.11 -18.99 23.17
C VAL A 140 4.56 -18.77 21.74
N GLY A 141 5.13 -17.84 20.97
CA GLY A 141 4.70 -17.49 19.60
C GLY A 141 5.46 -18.18 18.46
N ALA A 142 6.48 -18.99 18.74
CA ALA A 142 7.26 -19.65 17.70
C ALA A 142 6.90 -21.15 17.60
N GLY A 143 5.93 -21.50 16.74
CA GLY A 143 5.75 -22.88 16.30
C GLY A 143 4.34 -23.30 15.90
N ALA A 144 4.10 -23.33 14.57
CA ALA A 144 3.18 -24.20 13.84
C ALA A 144 1.64 -24.01 13.96
N GLY A 145 1.05 -23.46 12.89
CA GLY A 145 -0.04 -24.13 12.17
C GLY A 145 -1.42 -23.45 12.12
N GLY A 146 -1.72 -22.79 10.99
CA GLY A 146 -3.05 -22.86 10.36
C GLY A 146 -3.96 -21.62 10.42
N ALA A 147 -4.10 -20.97 9.26
CA ALA A 147 -5.24 -20.16 8.81
C ALA A 147 -5.65 -18.94 9.66
N GLY A 148 -5.04 -17.82 9.30
CA GLY A 148 -5.39 -16.49 9.80
C GLY A 148 -4.14 -15.63 9.71
N ALA A 149 -3.75 -15.28 8.48
CA ALA A 149 -2.70 -14.30 8.25
C ALA A 149 -3.08 -13.03 9.02
N GLY A 150 -2.46 -12.85 10.19
CA GLY A 150 -2.17 -11.53 10.71
C GLY A 150 -1.28 -10.91 9.65
N ARG A 151 -1.90 -10.22 8.69
CA ARG A 151 -1.22 -9.39 7.72
C ARG A 151 -0.21 -8.58 8.54
N GLY A 152 1.07 -8.64 8.14
CA GLY A 152 2.01 -7.53 8.36
C GLY A 152 1.39 -6.23 7.84
N PRO A 153 2.11 -5.10 7.81
CA PRO A 153 1.48 -3.85 7.38
C PRO A 153 0.84 -4.12 6.03
N GLY A 154 -0.45 -3.81 5.90
CA GLY A 154 -1.14 -3.95 4.64
C GLY A 154 -0.48 -2.99 3.68
N PHE A 155 0.53 -3.46 2.96
CA PHE A 155 0.79 -2.97 1.63
C PHE A 155 -0.52 -3.23 0.90
N GLU A 156 -1.24 -2.14 0.62
CA GLU A 156 -2.11 -2.18 -0.54
C GLU A 156 -1.18 -2.54 -1.71
N SER A 157 -1.66 -3.46 -2.52
CA SER A 157 -0.93 -4.27 -3.48
C SER A 157 -0.01 -3.53 -4.46
N PHE A 158 -0.08 -2.20 -4.46
CA PHE A 158 0.87 -1.33 -5.10
C PHE A 158 0.74 0.09 -4.52
N ALA A 159 1.85 0.84 -4.46
CA ALA A 159 1.80 2.30 -4.33
C ALA A 159 2.26 2.91 -5.64
N GLY A 160 1.28 3.22 -6.48
CA GLY A 160 1.53 3.82 -7.78
C GLY A 160 2.08 5.22 -7.73
N SER A 161 2.82 5.61 -8.75
CA SER A 161 3.61 6.84 -8.80
C SER A 161 2.82 8.13 -8.59
N GLY A 162 1.49 8.14 -8.68
CA GLY A 162 0.70 9.30 -8.28
C GLY A 162 -0.78 9.18 -8.59
N SER A 163 -1.58 10.06 -7.98
CA SER A 163 -3.01 10.14 -8.25
C SER A 163 -3.25 10.74 -9.64
N LEU A 164 -3.70 9.92 -10.58
CA LEU A 164 -4.07 10.34 -11.94
C LEU A 164 -5.46 11.02 -12.00
N GLY A 165 -5.73 11.92 -11.05
CA GLY A 165 -7.10 12.30 -10.68
C GLY A 165 -7.71 11.26 -9.73
N SER A 166 -8.88 11.54 -9.14
CA SER A 166 -9.49 10.73 -8.06
C SER A 166 -10.10 9.39 -8.53
N GLY A 167 -9.46 8.69 -9.48
CA GLY A 167 -9.97 7.45 -10.09
C GLY A 167 -9.32 6.17 -9.55
N ILE A 168 -9.80 5.03 -10.05
CA ILE A 168 -9.33 3.68 -9.71
C ILE A 168 -7.94 3.36 -10.29
N VAL A 169 -7.46 4.12 -11.27
CA VAL A 169 -6.13 3.93 -11.87
C VAL A 169 -5.11 4.66 -11.00
N GLN A 170 -4.17 3.88 -10.46
CA GLN A 170 -3.17 4.36 -9.52
C GLN A 170 -1.84 4.70 -10.20
N ASP A 171 -1.50 4.03 -11.30
CA ASP A 171 -0.32 4.34 -12.10
C ASP A 171 -0.42 3.70 -13.49
N HIS A 172 0.37 4.21 -14.43
CA HIS A 172 0.61 3.54 -15.70
C HIS A 172 1.95 3.95 -16.30
N TYR A 173 2.49 3.06 -17.11
CA TYR A 173 3.66 3.32 -17.94
C TYR A 173 3.32 2.99 -19.41
N PRO A 174 3.72 3.79 -20.41
CA PRO A 174 4.40 5.08 -20.32
C PRO A 174 3.59 6.16 -19.57
N GLU A 175 4.29 7.17 -19.06
CA GLU A 175 3.65 8.32 -18.40
C GLU A 175 2.77 9.12 -19.36
N ARG A 176 1.82 9.89 -18.81
CA ARG A 176 0.94 10.74 -19.61
C ARG A 176 1.77 11.79 -20.35
N GLY A 177 1.67 11.75 -21.68
CA GLY A 177 2.38 12.66 -22.57
C GLY A 177 3.87 12.35 -22.74
N GLN A 178 4.36 11.22 -22.22
CA GLN A 178 5.77 10.85 -22.32
C GLN A 178 6.24 10.82 -23.77
N GLN A 179 7.39 11.43 -24.02
CA GLN A 179 8.05 11.45 -25.31
C GLN A 179 9.24 10.49 -25.30
N GLY A 180 9.67 10.04 -26.47
CA GLY A 180 10.88 9.20 -26.58
C GLY A 180 10.69 7.76 -26.06
N VAL A 181 9.44 7.28 -25.99
CA VAL A 181 9.14 5.91 -25.58
C VAL A 181 9.71 4.93 -26.62
N LYS A 182 10.37 3.87 -26.17
CA LYS A 182 10.98 2.91 -27.08
C LYS A 182 9.93 1.99 -27.69
N ARG A 183 10.22 1.49 -28.89
CA ARG A 183 9.23 0.76 -29.70
C ARG A 183 8.85 -0.62 -29.15
N ASN A 184 9.68 -1.23 -28.30
CA ASN A 184 9.41 -2.49 -27.61
C ASN A 184 8.88 -2.29 -26.18
N THR A 185 8.59 -1.07 -25.73
CA THR A 185 8.09 -0.81 -24.38
C THR A 185 6.75 -1.49 -24.09
N ASN A 186 6.63 -2.10 -22.91
CA ASN A 186 5.40 -2.65 -22.36
C ASN A 186 4.51 -1.52 -21.85
N ILE A 187 3.20 -1.70 -21.97
CA ILE A 187 2.22 -0.82 -21.34
C ILE A 187 1.88 -1.41 -19.98
N LEU A 188 2.15 -0.69 -18.89
CA LEU A 188 1.86 -1.11 -17.52
C LEU A 188 0.67 -0.32 -17.00
N VAL A 189 -0.24 -0.98 -16.28
CA VAL A 189 -1.36 -0.31 -15.60
C VAL A 189 -1.52 -0.92 -14.23
N THR A 190 -1.62 -0.06 -13.22
CA THR A 190 -1.96 -0.51 -11.86
C THR A 190 -3.21 0.19 -11.34
N PHE A 191 -4.08 -0.61 -10.73
CA PHE A 191 -5.34 -0.17 -10.14
C PHE A 191 -5.22 -0.11 -8.61
N SER A 192 -5.97 0.81 -7.99
CA SER A 192 -6.05 0.96 -6.52
C SER A 192 -6.93 -0.11 -5.86
N GLU A 193 -7.69 -0.87 -6.65
CA GLU A 193 -8.61 -1.91 -6.19
C GLU A 193 -8.41 -3.18 -7.04
N PRO A 194 -8.71 -4.38 -6.48
CA PRO A 194 -8.60 -5.62 -7.25
C PRO A 194 -9.53 -5.62 -8.46
N ILE A 195 -8.96 -5.95 -9.62
CA ILE A 195 -9.68 -6.12 -10.89
C ILE A 195 -9.93 -7.60 -11.16
N ASP A 196 -11.04 -7.91 -11.82
CA ASP A 196 -11.28 -9.26 -12.37
C ASP A 196 -10.41 -9.45 -13.63
N PRO A 197 -9.38 -10.32 -13.61
CA PRO A 197 -8.51 -10.52 -14.75
C PRO A 197 -9.26 -10.97 -16.01
N ALA A 198 -10.38 -11.70 -15.86
CA ALA A 198 -11.18 -12.16 -16.98
C ALA A 198 -11.84 -11.01 -17.78
N SER A 199 -11.90 -9.80 -17.20
CA SER A 199 -12.41 -8.60 -17.88
C SER A 199 -11.37 -7.84 -18.71
N ILE A 200 -10.09 -8.22 -18.61
CA ILE A 200 -8.95 -7.59 -19.32
C ILE A 200 -8.18 -8.61 -20.17
N ILE A 201 -8.16 -9.87 -19.75
CA ILE A 201 -7.29 -10.91 -20.29
C ILE A 201 -8.11 -12.04 -20.91
N VAL A 202 -7.75 -12.42 -22.12
CA VAL A 202 -8.22 -13.64 -22.79
C VAL A 202 -7.25 -14.77 -22.47
N ASN A 203 -7.74 -15.78 -21.74
CA ASN A 203 -7.00 -17.02 -21.48
C ASN A 203 -6.79 -17.79 -22.80
N SER A 204 -5.66 -17.53 -23.45
CA SER A 204 -5.38 -17.93 -24.83
C SER A 204 -4.54 -19.20 -24.89
N ASN A 205 -3.73 -19.43 -23.85
CA ASN A 205 -2.93 -20.65 -23.70
C ASN A 205 -3.73 -21.81 -23.03
N ASN A 206 -4.97 -21.54 -22.59
CA ASN A 206 -5.91 -22.46 -21.95
C ASN A 206 -5.38 -23.09 -20.65
N THR A 207 -4.65 -22.30 -19.84
CA THR A 207 -4.17 -22.74 -18.54
C THR A 207 -5.23 -22.59 -17.45
N CYS A 208 -5.06 -23.32 -16.38
CA CYS A 208 -5.92 -23.29 -15.21
C CYS A 208 -5.11 -23.36 -13.93
N VAL A 209 -5.78 -23.10 -12.81
CA VAL A 209 -5.18 -23.18 -11.48
C VAL A 209 -4.93 -24.64 -11.13
N GLY A 210 -3.66 -24.99 -10.96
CA GLY A 210 -3.23 -26.30 -10.47
C GLY A 210 -3.40 -26.46 -8.96
N ASP A 211 -3.19 -27.68 -8.46
CA ASP A 211 -3.30 -28.01 -7.03
C ASP A 211 -2.32 -27.22 -6.15
N ASN A 212 -1.19 -26.78 -6.73
CA ASN A 212 -0.20 -25.93 -6.07
C ASN A 212 -0.49 -24.42 -6.21
N GLY A 213 -1.61 -24.03 -6.83
CA GLY A 213 -1.95 -22.63 -7.09
C GLY A 213 -1.29 -22.02 -8.32
N GLN A 214 -0.41 -22.74 -9.00
CA GLN A 214 0.30 -22.28 -10.19
C GLN A 214 -0.46 -22.63 -11.47
N ALA A 215 -0.13 -21.95 -12.56
CA ALA A 215 -0.69 -22.26 -13.87
C ALA A 215 -0.30 -23.66 -14.34
N THR A 216 -1.26 -24.39 -14.87
CA THR A 216 -1.05 -25.71 -15.48
C THR A 216 -1.95 -25.89 -16.69
N ASN A 217 -1.53 -26.74 -17.63
CA ASN A 217 -2.35 -27.17 -18.77
C ASN A 217 -3.18 -28.44 -18.48
N LEU A 218 -3.09 -29.00 -17.27
CA LEU A 218 -3.81 -30.20 -16.85
C LEU A 218 -5.21 -29.86 -16.31
N CYS A 219 -6.05 -29.29 -17.16
CA CYS A 219 -7.35 -28.75 -16.75
C CYS A 219 -8.47 -29.78 -16.74
N GLY A 220 -9.16 -29.88 -15.61
CA GLY A 220 -10.39 -30.65 -15.43
C GLY A 220 -11.64 -29.79 -15.67
N PRO A 221 -12.84 -30.41 -15.69
CA PRO A 221 -14.10 -29.70 -15.95
C PRO A 221 -14.51 -28.70 -14.86
N GLU A 222 -13.94 -28.82 -13.65
CA GLU A 222 -14.18 -27.89 -12.52
C GLU A 222 -13.00 -26.94 -12.27
N SER A 223 -11.95 -26.99 -13.12
CA SER A 223 -10.77 -26.15 -12.96
C SER A 223 -11.10 -24.70 -13.28
N SER A 224 -10.68 -23.78 -12.40
CA SER A 224 -10.78 -22.35 -12.66
C SER A 224 -9.68 -21.92 -13.63
N PRO A 225 -9.97 -21.06 -14.63
CA PRO A 225 -8.94 -20.48 -15.50
C PRO A 225 -7.85 -19.77 -14.70
N PHE A 226 -6.61 -19.84 -15.20
CA PHE A 226 -5.53 -18.97 -14.79
C PHE A 226 -5.39 -17.89 -15.85
N TYR A 227 -5.27 -16.63 -15.43
CA TYR A 227 -5.16 -15.51 -16.37
C TYR A 227 -3.83 -14.80 -16.17
N GLY A 228 -3.25 -14.36 -17.28
CA GLY A 228 -2.09 -13.49 -17.32
C GLY A 228 -0.78 -14.20 -17.05
N ASP A 229 -0.69 -15.48 -17.41
CA ASP A 229 0.53 -16.27 -17.35
C ASP A 229 1.21 -16.41 -18.72
N CYS A 230 2.42 -16.97 -18.68
CA CYS A 230 3.10 -17.53 -19.84
C CYS A 230 3.53 -18.96 -19.49
N PHE A 231 2.79 -19.95 -19.99
CA PHE A 231 3.09 -21.36 -19.74
C PHE A 231 3.82 -21.97 -20.93
N VAL A 232 5.08 -22.37 -20.71
CA VAL A 232 5.91 -23.05 -21.72
C VAL A 232 5.96 -24.55 -21.40
N PRO A 233 5.41 -25.42 -22.26
CA PRO A 233 5.53 -26.86 -22.09
C PRO A 233 7.00 -27.33 -22.16
N ASP A 234 7.32 -28.40 -21.44
CA ASP A 234 8.67 -28.98 -21.43
C ASP A 234 9.17 -29.28 -22.84
N GLY A 235 10.34 -28.73 -23.18
CA GLY A 235 11.01 -28.95 -24.47
C GLY A 235 10.56 -28.04 -25.61
N GLU A 236 9.62 -27.11 -25.38
CA GLU A 236 9.28 -26.07 -26.34
C GLU A 236 10.14 -24.81 -26.19
N VAL A 237 10.36 -24.11 -27.30
CA VAL A 237 11.00 -22.79 -27.29
C VAL A 237 9.93 -21.74 -27.05
N PHE A 238 10.18 -20.82 -26.12
CA PHE A 238 9.23 -19.76 -25.76
C PHE A 238 8.75 -18.97 -26.99
N ASN A 239 7.44 -18.86 -27.13
CA ASN A 239 6.78 -18.02 -28.12
C ASN A 239 5.62 -17.27 -27.45
N ARG A 240 5.76 -15.95 -27.35
CA ARG A 240 4.82 -15.07 -26.66
C ARG A 240 3.38 -15.15 -27.19
N ALA A 241 3.18 -15.33 -28.49
CA ALA A 241 1.86 -15.39 -29.09
C ALA A 241 1.12 -16.71 -28.84
N ILE A 242 1.85 -17.75 -28.40
CA ILE A 242 1.31 -19.10 -28.17
C ILE A 242 1.24 -19.40 -26.67
N HIS A 243 2.30 -19.07 -25.94
CA HIS A 243 2.47 -19.47 -24.55
C HIS A 243 1.90 -18.47 -23.55
N CYS A 244 1.72 -17.21 -23.94
CA CYS A 244 1.16 -16.20 -23.06
C CYS A 244 -0.31 -15.90 -23.38
N ASP A 245 -1.04 -15.52 -22.34
CA ASP A 245 -2.37 -14.96 -22.49
C ASP A 245 -2.37 -13.62 -23.24
N GLN A 246 -3.49 -13.34 -23.91
CA GLN A 246 -3.63 -12.19 -24.78
C GLN A 246 -4.53 -11.13 -24.16
N LEU A 247 -4.27 -9.87 -24.50
CA LEU A 247 -5.09 -8.73 -24.11
C LEU A 247 -6.46 -8.80 -24.77
N ASP A 248 -7.51 -8.59 -23.98
CA ASP A 248 -8.84 -8.28 -24.52
C ASP A 248 -8.84 -6.84 -25.06
N THR A 249 -8.78 -6.71 -26.39
CA THR A 249 -8.75 -5.40 -27.05
C THR A 249 -10.07 -4.63 -26.94
N ASP A 250 -11.17 -5.29 -26.56
CA ASP A 250 -12.43 -4.62 -26.26
C ASP A 250 -12.34 -3.88 -24.92
N ALA A 251 -11.59 -4.43 -23.95
CA ALA A 251 -11.37 -3.84 -22.64
C ALA A 251 -10.28 -2.77 -22.61
N VAL A 252 -9.15 -3.02 -23.28
CA VAL A 252 -8.01 -2.10 -23.36
C VAL A 252 -7.62 -1.91 -24.81
N THR A 253 -7.67 -0.68 -25.30
CA THR A 253 -7.30 -0.36 -26.67
C THR A 253 -6.00 0.44 -26.70
N ILE A 254 -5.00 -0.07 -27.42
CA ILE A 254 -3.74 0.61 -27.71
C ILE A 254 -3.71 0.90 -29.22
N VAL A 255 -3.75 2.17 -29.60
CA VAL A 255 -3.85 2.59 -31.02
C VAL A 255 -2.91 3.73 -31.34
N ALA A 256 -2.36 3.71 -32.55
CA ALA A 256 -1.68 4.89 -33.10
C ALA A 256 -2.71 6.01 -33.31
N ALA A 257 -2.42 7.20 -32.81
CA ALA A 257 -3.29 8.35 -32.96
C ALA A 257 -3.40 8.75 -34.44
N ALA A 258 -4.56 9.30 -34.82
CA ALA A 258 -4.76 9.84 -36.17
C ALA A 258 -3.75 10.97 -36.46
N GLN A 259 -3.13 10.94 -37.64
CA GLN A 259 -2.15 11.94 -38.06
C GLN A 259 -2.64 12.65 -39.32
N GLY A 260 -3.12 13.89 -39.16
CA GLY A 260 -3.73 14.66 -40.26
C GLY A 260 -5.02 14.01 -40.76
N ASP A 261 -5.06 13.68 -42.06
CA ASP A 261 -6.20 12.99 -42.69
C ASP A 261 -6.15 11.45 -42.56
N ALA A 262 -5.06 10.90 -41.99
CA ALA A 262 -4.95 9.45 -41.78
C ALA A 262 -5.81 9.02 -40.59
N PRO A 263 -6.65 7.97 -40.74
CA PRO A 263 -7.45 7.46 -39.64
C PRO A 263 -6.57 6.92 -38.51
N ALA A 264 -7.13 6.83 -37.30
CA ALA A 264 -6.48 6.14 -36.19
C ALA A 264 -6.14 4.69 -36.58
N GLY A 265 -5.04 4.17 -36.01
CA GLY A 265 -4.60 2.80 -36.21
C GLY A 265 -5.62 1.77 -35.72
N GLN A 266 -5.43 0.51 -36.12
CA GLN A 266 -6.17 -0.60 -35.54
C GLN A 266 -5.65 -0.90 -34.11
N PRO A 267 -6.51 -1.43 -33.21
CA PRO A 267 -6.07 -1.90 -31.90
C PRO A 267 -4.92 -2.92 -32.03
N ILE A 268 -3.82 -2.66 -31.32
CA ILE A 268 -2.65 -3.53 -31.31
C ILE A 268 -2.93 -4.79 -30.49
N GLN A 269 -2.48 -5.93 -31.00
CA GLN A 269 -2.48 -7.18 -30.25
C GLN A 269 -1.28 -7.20 -29.28
N ALA A 270 -1.52 -7.64 -28.06
CA ALA A 270 -0.53 -7.70 -27.00
C ALA A 270 -0.76 -8.94 -26.14
N SER A 271 0.32 -9.53 -25.61
CA SER A 271 0.17 -10.46 -24.49
C SER A 271 -0.13 -9.68 -23.22
N ALA A 272 -1.02 -10.18 -22.37
CA ALA A 272 -1.36 -9.57 -21.09
C ALA A 272 -0.88 -10.45 -19.94
N LEU A 273 -0.12 -9.88 -19.02
CA LEU A 273 0.47 -10.56 -17.87
C LEU A 273 -0.05 -9.93 -16.58
N THR A 274 -0.19 -10.73 -15.52
CA THR A 274 -0.52 -10.22 -14.18
C THR A 274 0.11 -11.10 -13.11
N ILE A 275 0.23 -10.55 -11.91
CA ILE A 275 0.59 -11.31 -10.71
C ILE A 275 -0.56 -11.29 -9.73
N TYR A 276 -0.76 -12.41 -9.07
CA TYR A 276 -1.78 -12.56 -8.04
C TYR A 276 -1.18 -12.31 -6.67
N GLU A 277 -1.90 -11.50 -5.91
CA GLU A 277 -1.53 -11.10 -4.57
C GLU A 277 -2.54 -11.60 -3.54
N ASP A 278 -2.25 -11.38 -2.26
CA ASP A 278 -3.09 -11.77 -1.13
C ASP A 278 -3.34 -13.29 -1.01
N GLY A 279 -2.38 -14.08 -1.48
CA GLY A 279 -2.36 -15.53 -1.36
C GLY A 279 -3.60 -16.17 -1.97
N ALA A 280 -4.38 -16.89 -1.15
CA ALA A 280 -5.58 -17.58 -1.60
C ALA A 280 -6.68 -16.64 -2.15
N ALA A 281 -6.66 -15.36 -1.77
CA ALA A 281 -7.58 -14.40 -2.36
C ALA A 281 -7.29 -14.21 -3.85
N ARG A 282 -6.03 -14.23 -4.28
CA ARG A 282 -5.60 -14.01 -5.68
C ARG A 282 -6.15 -12.71 -6.25
N ASN A 283 -5.80 -11.60 -5.62
CA ASN A 283 -6.17 -10.27 -6.10
C ASN A 283 -5.19 -9.83 -7.19
N ALA A 284 -5.70 -9.30 -8.29
CA ALA A 284 -4.91 -8.75 -9.39
C ALA A 284 -5.08 -7.23 -9.42
N TYR A 285 -3.97 -6.52 -9.33
CA TYR A 285 -3.95 -5.05 -9.32
C TYR A 285 -3.14 -4.49 -10.47
N THR A 286 -2.07 -5.17 -10.86
CA THR A 286 -1.13 -4.71 -11.88
C THR A 286 -1.21 -5.59 -13.11
N PHE A 287 -1.25 -4.96 -14.28
CA PHE A 287 -1.32 -5.60 -15.57
C PHE A 287 -0.20 -5.07 -16.47
N THR A 288 0.51 -5.98 -17.13
CA THR A 288 1.55 -5.68 -18.11
C THR A 288 1.04 -6.12 -19.48
N PHE A 289 1.02 -5.21 -20.45
CA PHE A 289 0.68 -5.51 -21.84
C PHE A 289 1.93 -5.39 -22.71
N LYS A 290 2.39 -6.51 -23.26
CA LYS A 290 3.52 -6.55 -24.21
C LYS A 290 2.97 -6.62 -25.64
N PRO A 291 3.11 -5.57 -26.45
CA PRO A 291 2.78 -5.62 -27.88
C PRO A 291 3.45 -6.81 -28.57
N LEU A 292 2.70 -7.56 -29.39
CA LEU A 292 3.26 -8.69 -30.16
C LEU A 292 4.15 -8.22 -31.32
N GLU A 293 3.91 -6.99 -31.78
CA GLU A 293 4.73 -6.29 -32.77
C GLU A 293 5.26 -4.99 -32.16
N LEU A 294 6.43 -4.53 -32.65
CA LEU A 294 7.00 -3.26 -32.21
C LEU A 294 6.02 -2.11 -32.46
N LEU A 295 5.80 -1.29 -31.44
CA LEU A 295 5.12 0.00 -31.54
C LEU A 295 5.90 0.94 -32.47
N GLY A 296 5.27 2.02 -32.91
CA GLY A 296 5.94 3.09 -33.64
C GLY A 296 6.43 2.70 -35.04
N SER A 297 7.28 3.56 -35.60
CA SER A 297 7.91 3.39 -36.90
C SER A 297 9.42 3.52 -36.73
N GLY A 298 10.20 2.77 -37.51
CA GLY A 298 11.66 2.95 -37.56
C GLY A 298 12.11 4.25 -38.25
N GLU A 299 11.17 5.03 -38.82
CA GLU A 299 11.48 6.23 -39.62
C GLU A 299 11.00 7.53 -38.97
N GLN A 300 9.94 7.48 -38.17
CA GLN A 300 9.37 8.68 -37.52
C GLN A 300 8.72 8.35 -36.18
N ASN A 301 8.71 9.35 -35.30
CA ASN A 301 7.99 9.28 -34.03
C ASN A 301 6.49 9.11 -34.28
N MET A 302 5.82 8.33 -33.44
CA MET A 302 4.38 8.08 -33.56
C MET A 302 3.68 8.33 -32.23
N GLN A 303 2.55 9.02 -32.29
CA GLN A 303 1.69 9.24 -31.13
C GLN A 303 0.78 8.03 -30.92
N TYR A 304 0.60 7.61 -29.68
CA TYR A 304 -0.28 6.53 -29.26
C TYR A 304 -1.29 7.01 -28.24
N ILE A 305 -2.44 6.33 -28.24
CA ILE A 305 -3.53 6.49 -27.28
C ILE A 305 -3.77 5.12 -26.64
N VAL A 306 -3.86 5.10 -25.31
CA VAL A 306 -4.30 3.93 -24.54
C VAL A 306 -5.62 4.28 -23.86
N ASP A 307 -6.62 3.44 -24.07
CA ASP A 307 -7.97 3.62 -23.54
C ASP A 307 -8.42 2.38 -22.73
N LEU A 308 -8.67 2.59 -21.44
CA LEU A 308 -9.23 1.61 -20.51
C LEU A 308 -10.74 1.76 -20.47
N LYS A 309 -11.45 0.80 -21.06
CA LYS A 309 -12.87 0.94 -21.36
C LYS A 309 -13.78 0.59 -20.16
N PRO A 310 -15.06 1.00 -20.20
CA PRO A 310 -16.02 0.75 -19.11
C PRO A 310 -16.33 -0.73 -18.82
N ILE A 311 -15.94 -1.66 -19.70
CA ILE A 311 -16.17 -3.10 -19.54
C ILE A 311 -15.26 -3.74 -18.49
N ILE A 312 -14.17 -3.07 -18.11
CA ILE A 312 -13.27 -3.53 -17.05
C ILE A 312 -14.05 -3.63 -15.75
N LEU A 313 -13.96 -4.77 -15.08
CA LEU A 313 -14.68 -5.05 -13.84
C LEU A 313 -13.73 -5.08 -12.66
N ARG A 314 -14.18 -4.50 -11.55
CA ARG A 314 -13.64 -4.82 -10.23
C ARG A 314 -13.87 -6.30 -9.94
N LYS A 315 -13.08 -6.86 -9.04
CA LYS A 315 -13.20 -8.26 -8.62
C LYS A 315 -14.57 -8.63 -8.02
N ASP A 316 -15.30 -7.66 -7.47
CA ASP A 316 -16.67 -7.85 -6.97
C ASP A 316 -17.74 -7.87 -8.09
N GLY A 317 -17.34 -7.66 -9.35
CA GLY A 317 -18.18 -7.65 -10.54
C GLY A 317 -18.76 -6.27 -10.89
N THR A 318 -18.47 -5.22 -10.12
CA THR A 318 -18.89 -3.84 -10.46
C THR A 318 -17.97 -3.22 -11.52
N GLY A 319 -18.45 -2.21 -12.25
CA GLY A 319 -17.62 -1.55 -13.27
C GLY A 319 -16.49 -0.75 -12.63
N ALA A 320 -15.24 -0.93 -13.09
CA ALA A 320 -14.05 -0.29 -12.52
C ALA A 320 -14.16 1.25 -12.45
N PHE A 321 -14.80 1.86 -13.44
CA PHE A 321 -14.99 3.31 -13.52
C PHE A 321 -16.38 3.77 -13.02
N GLU A 322 -17.16 2.89 -12.39
CA GLU A 322 -18.42 3.27 -11.77
C GLU A 322 -18.16 4.26 -10.61
N GLY A 323 -18.83 5.41 -10.65
CA GLY A 323 -18.64 6.50 -9.68
C GLY A 323 -17.57 7.54 -10.05
N SER A 324 -16.76 7.27 -11.08
CA SER A 324 -15.78 8.22 -11.63
C SER A 324 -16.45 9.27 -12.50
N ARG A 325 -15.80 10.44 -12.69
CA ARG A 325 -16.31 11.49 -13.59
C ARG A 325 -16.37 11.05 -15.05
N SER A 326 -15.39 10.24 -15.44
CA SER A 326 -15.34 9.55 -16.72
C SER A 326 -15.63 8.07 -16.50
N ASN A 327 -16.33 7.44 -17.43
CA ASN A 327 -16.60 6.01 -17.42
C ASN A 327 -15.46 5.17 -18.02
N HIS A 328 -14.38 5.81 -18.43
CA HIS A 328 -13.17 5.20 -19.00
C HIS A 328 -11.95 6.02 -18.58
N TYR A 329 -10.74 5.48 -18.79
CA TYR A 329 -9.50 6.20 -18.52
C TYR A 329 -8.58 6.17 -19.74
N GLU A 330 -8.19 7.35 -20.22
CA GLU A 330 -7.38 7.51 -21.42
C GLU A 330 -6.11 8.32 -21.14
N TRP A 331 -5.00 7.92 -21.76
CA TRP A 331 -3.79 8.72 -21.86
C TRP A 331 -3.08 8.52 -23.20
N THR A 332 -2.10 9.39 -23.47
CA THR A 332 -1.32 9.36 -24.70
C THR A 332 0.17 9.36 -24.41
N PHE A 333 0.97 8.80 -25.31
CA PHE A 333 2.43 8.89 -25.29
C PHE A 333 2.97 8.92 -26.73
N GLN A 334 4.26 9.23 -26.92
CA GLN A 334 4.91 9.24 -28.21
C GLN A 334 6.11 8.29 -28.22
N THR A 335 6.12 7.36 -29.18
CA THR A 335 7.29 6.51 -29.43
C THR A 335 8.34 7.24 -30.25
N ASP A 336 9.61 6.95 -30.03
CA ASP A 336 10.69 7.28 -30.96
C ASP A 336 10.90 6.18 -32.03
N THR A 337 11.99 6.29 -32.79
CA THR A 337 12.32 5.36 -33.89
C THR A 337 13.15 4.16 -33.48
N THR A 338 13.54 4.07 -32.21
CA THR A 338 14.52 3.11 -31.68
C THR A 338 13.87 2.03 -30.82
N ILE A 339 14.59 0.92 -30.65
CA ILE A 339 14.24 -0.11 -29.67
C ILE A 339 15.13 0.06 -28.45
N ASP A 340 14.66 -0.45 -27.33
CA ASP A 340 15.40 -0.55 -26.09
C ASP A 340 16.06 -1.92 -26.00
N ASP A 341 17.37 -1.97 -26.17
CA ASP A 341 18.19 -3.18 -26.00
C ASP A 341 19.19 -3.04 -24.84
N VAL A 342 19.03 -2.00 -24.01
CA VAL A 342 19.87 -1.74 -22.85
C VAL A 342 19.30 -2.51 -21.66
N PRO A 343 20.09 -3.35 -20.97
CA PRO A 343 19.62 -4.04 -19.79
C PRO A 343 19.50 -3.08 -18.60
N PRO A 344 18.52 -3.29 -17.71
CA PRO A 344 18.42 -2.53 -16.48
C PRO A 344 19.56 -2.90 -15.53
N PHE A 345 19.96 -1.95 -14.69
CA PHE A 345 20.92 -2.18 -13.61
C PHE A 345 20.51 -1.43 -12.34
N VAL A 346 21.04 -1.86 -11.20
CA VAL A 346 20.76 -1.24 -9.90
C VAL A 346 21.60 0.01 -9.72
N THR A 347 20.93 1.16 -9.60
CA THR A 347 21.55 2.48 -9.42
C THR A 347 21.83 2.81 -7.95
N ASN A 348 20.91 2.44 -7.05
CA ASN A 348 21.01 2.71 -5.62
C ASN A 348 20.40 1.58 -4.79
N VAL A 349 20.96 1.33 -3.59
CA VAL A 349 20.41 0.41 -2.60
C VAL A 349 20.44 1.02 -1.20
N TYR A 350 19.41 0.73 -0.42
CA TYR A 350 19.35 1.04 1.00
C TYR A 350 18.96 -0.21 1.80
N PRO A 351 19.67 -0.54 2.90
CA PRO A 351 20.93 0.07 3.34
C PRO A 351 22.03 -0.04 2.28
N GLY A 352 23.00 0.88 2.36
CA GLY A 352 24.07 0.98 1.38
C GLY A 352 24.93 -0.29 1.27
N ARG A 353 25.77 -0.36 0.23
CA ARG A 353 26.63 -1.54 0.00
C ARG A 353 27.79 -1.62 1.00
N GLY A 354 27.97 -2.79 1.59
CA GLY A 354 29.06 -3.15 2.50
C GLY A 354 28.60 -3.32 3.94
N ARG A 355 29.20 -4.27 4.67
CA ARG A 355 28.86 -4.57 6.08
C ARG A 355 29.06 -3.40 7.05
N ASN A 356 29.81 -2.38 6.64
CA ASN A 356 29.98 -1.13 7.39
C ASN A 356 28.82 -0.14 7.20
N GLN A 357 27.96 -0.34 6.20
CA GLN A 357 26.71 0.39 6.04
C GLN A 357 25.68 -0.25 6.95
N ILE A 358 25.45 0.38 8.10
CA ILE A 358 24.63 -0.18 9.17
C ILE A 358 23.35 0.64 9.31
N ALA A 359 22.20 -0.02 9.25
CA ALA A 359 20.89 0.58 9.47
C ALA A 359 20.23 0.00 10.74
N PRO A 360 19.30 0.72 11.39
CA PRO A 360 18.52 0.19 12.51
C PRO A 360 17.55 -0.90 12.02
N ARG A 361 17.16 -1.83 12.90
CA ARG A 361 16.36 -3.00 12.49
C ARG A 361 14.93 -2.70 12.04
N ASN A 362 14.39 -1.52 12.33
CA ASN A 362 13.11 -1.05 11.79
C ASN A 362 13.20 -0.44 10.38
N SER A 363 14.35 -0.57 9.72
CA SER A 363 14.53 -0.09 8.34
C SER A 363 13.83 -0.98 7.32
N ILE A 364 13.24 -0.35 6.31
CA ILE A 364 12.88 -1.00 5.05
C ILE A 364 14.13 -1.20 4.18
N ILE A 365 14.05 -2.08 3.17
CA ILE A 365 15.06 -2.17 2.11
C ILE A 365 14.53 -1.45 0.88
N GLN A 366 15.36 -0.70 0.15
CA GLN A 366 15.01 -0.08 -1.11
C GLN A 366 16.06 -0.39 -2.17
N VAL A 367 15.62 -0.66 -3.40
CA VAL A 367 16.47 -0.94 -4.56
C VAL A 367 15.93 -0.11 -5.72
N SER A 368 16.73 0.84 -6.21
CA SER A 368 16.40 1.66 -7.37
C SER A 368 17.13 1.15 -8.60
N PHE A 369 16.44 1.12 -9.74
CA PHE A 369 16.95 0.67 -11.03
C PHE A 369 17.21 1.86 -11.96
N SER A 370 17.90 1.62 -13.07
CA SER A 370 18.18 2.61 -14.12
C SER A 370 16.95 3.03 -14.92
N GLU A 371 15.89 2.23 -14.88
CA GLU A 371 14.71 2.35 -15.71
C GLU A 371 13.51 1.62 -15.11
N PRO A 372 12.29 1.81 -15.65
CA PRO A 372 11.08 1.12 -15.19
C PRO A 372 11.20 -0.40 -15.32
N MET A 373 10.89 -1.11 -14.25
CA MET A 373 10.95 -2.57 -14.12
C MET A 373 9.60 -3.22 -14.40
N ASP A 374 9.60 -4.47 -14.89
CA ASP A 374 8.35 -5.21 -15.05
C ASP A 374 7.79 -5.63 -13.67
N PRO A 375 6.60 -5.16 -13.27
CA PRO A 375 6.02 -5.42 -11.95
C PRO A 375 5.77 -6.90 -11.69
N THR A 376 5.66 -7.73 -12.73
CA THR A 376 5.35 -9.16 -12.60
C THR A 376 6.52 -10.00 -12.08
N VAL A 377 7.74 -9.44 -12.06
CA VAL A 377 8.95 -10.18 -11.69
C VAL A 377 9.73 -9.60 -10.52
N VAL A 378 9.36 -8.43 -10.01
CA VAL A 378 10.08 -7.75 -8.92
C VAL A 378 9.26 -7.60 -7.63
N GLN A 379 8.02 -8.08 -7.63
CA GLN A 379 7.11 -7.99 -6.49
C GLN A 379 6.70 -9.37 -6.01
N GLY A 380 6.55 -9.53 -4.69
CA GLY A 380 6.08 -10.78 -4.11
C GLY A 380 6.47 -10.97 -2.64
N LEU A 381 5.95 -12.04 -2.06
CA LEU A 381 6.18 -12.38 -0.65
C LEU A 381 7.55 -13.07 -0.48
N SER A 382 8.34 -12.59 0.47
CA SER A 382 9.57 -13.24 0.90
C SER A 382 9.32 -14.17 2.08
N GLY A 383 10.00 -15.31 2.09
CA GLY A 383 9.88 -16.32 3.13
C GLY A 383 10.16 -17.75 2.63
N PRO A 384 10.22 -18.72 3.56
CA PRO A 384 10.61 -20.09 3.23
C PRO A 384 9.57 -20.87 2.41
N ASN A 385 8.29 -20.50 2.53
CA ASN A 385 7.16 -21.20 1.89
C ASN A 385 6.48 -20.35 0.79
N THR A 386 7.11 -19.26 0.34
CA THR A 386 6.56 -18.42 -0.72
C THR A 386 7.03 -18.88 -2.09
N GLU A 387 6.30 -18.54 -3.15
CA GLU A 387 6.73 -18.87 -4.51
C GLU A 387 7.78 -17.89 -5.04
N PHE A 388 7.62 -16.61 -4.72
CA PHE A 388 8.49 -15.53 -5.21
C PHE A 388 9.96 -15.74 -4.82
N ASN A 389 10.85 -15.77 -5.80
CA ASN A 389 12.26 -16.11 -5.61
C ASN A 389 13.21 -15.27 -6.47
N HIS A 390 12.75 -14.18 -7.09
CA HIS A 390 13.61 -13.34 -7.93
C HIS A 390 14.48 -12.39 -7.10
N ILE A 391 13.99 -11.99 -5.92
CA ILE A 391 14.75 -11.19 -4.95
C ILE A 391 14.70 -11.92 -3.61
N ILE A 392 15.85 -12.36 -3.12
CA ILE A 392 15.96 -13.20 -1.91
C ILE A 392 16.98 -12.65 -0.93
N PHE A 393 16.73 -12.90 0.35
CA PHE A 393 17.71 -12.70 1.42
C PHE A 393 18.58 -13.95 1.57
N GLY A 394 19.82 -13.75 2.02
CA GLY A 394 20.69 -14.86 2.41
C GLY A 394 20.16 -15.62 3.64
N ASP A 395 19.46 -14.92 4.54
CA ASP A 395 18.72 -15.53 5.64
C ASP A 395 17.26 -15.78 5.26
N ARG A 396 16.84 -17.05 5.38
CA ARG A 396 15.49 -17.52 5.05
C ARG A 396 14.46 -17.17 6.13
N ALA A 397 14.90 -16.75 7.31
CA ALA A 397 14.04 -16.29 8.37
C ALA A 397 13.45 -14.89 8.10
N VAL A 398 13.97 -14.18 7.09
CA VAL A 398 13.45 -12.88 6.69
C VAL A 398 12.15 -13.07 5.92
N THR A 399 11.04 -12.79 6.60
CA THR A 399 9.69 -12.80 6.03
C THR A 399 9.18 -11.39 5.86
N GLY A 400 8.38 -11.18 4.80
CA GLY A 400 7.90 -9.86 4.43
C GLY A 400 7.47 -9.78 2.97
N GLU A 401 7.41 -8.56 2.44
CA GLU A 401 6.87 -8.31 1.10
C GLU A 401 7.73 -7.33 0.32
N TRP A 402 7.99 -7.66 -0.95
CA TRP A 402 8.62 -6.80 -1.95
C TRP A 402 7.55 -6.12 -2.80
N LYS A 403 7.65 -4.80 -2.95
CA LYS A 403 6.73 -3.97 -3.75
C LYS A 403 7.47 -3.00 -4.65
N LEU A 404 6.95 -2.86 -5.86
CA LEU A 404 7.44 -1.89 -6.82
C LEU A 404 6.69 -0.58 -6.62
N THR A 405 7.43 0.51 -6.65
CA THR A 405 6.96 1.88 -6.43
C THR A 405 7.74 2.83 -7.33
N ASN A 406 7.47 4.13 -7.20
CA ASN A 406 8.30 5.17 -7.81
C ASN A 406 8.46 5.00 -9.33
N ARG A 407 7.34 5.11 -10.06
CA ARG A 407 7.28 5.01 -11.53
C ARG A 407 7.80 3.68 -12.07
N TYR A 408 7.51 2.61 -11.33
CA TYR A 408 8.02 1.27 -11.61
C TYR A 408 9.56 1.16 -11.51
N GLN A 409 10.28 2.09 -10.89
CA GLN A 409 11.75 2.11 -10.86
C GLN A 409 12.36 1.72 -9.51
N THR A 410 11.58 1.66 -8.43
CA THR A 410 12.11 1.33 -7.09
C THR A 410 11.35 0.21 -6.43
N VAL A 411 12.06 -0.86 -6.06
CA VAL A 411 11.52 -2.00 -5.32
C VAL A 411 11.85 -1.84 -3.84
N GLU A 412 10.83 -1.95 -2.98
CA GLU A 412 10.93 -1.76 -1.53
C GLU A 412 10.52 -3.04 -0.80
N PHE A 413 11.22 -3.38 0.28
CA PHE A 413 10.89 -4.49 1.18
C PHE A 413 10.52 -4.00 2.56
N VAL A 414 9.41 -4.50 3.09
CA VAL A 414 9.13 -4.47 4.53
C VAL A 414 9.22 -5.88 5.09
N SER A 415 9.62 -6.00 6.35
CA SER A 415 9.37 -7.24 7.09
C SER A 415 7.91 -7.30 7.57
N ASP A 416 7.40 -8.50 7.81
CA ASP A 416 6.12 -8.73 8.51
C ASP A 416 6.29 -9.04 10.01
N ILE A 417 7.51 -8.97 10.53
CA ILE A 417 7.82 -9.23 11.95
C ILE A 417 7.61 -7.95 12.78
N ALA A 418 6.50 -7.88 13.52
CA ALA A 418 6.21 -6.76 14.40
C ALA A 418 7.26 -6.64 15.54
N CYS A 419 7.73 -5.42 15.81
CA CYS A 419 8.80 -5.17 16.79
C CYS A 419 8.61 -3.94 17.68
N GLY A 420 7.48 -3.24 17.55
CA GLY A 420 7.20 -2.07 18.38
C GLY A 420 6.16 -1.14 17.78
N GLN A 421 6.18 0.11 18.23
CA GLN A 421 5.35 1.18 17.70
C GLN A 421 6.22 2.34 17.21
N ASN A 422 5.92 2.89 16.04
CA ASN A 422 6.63 4.05 15.46
C ASN A 422 6.23 5.38 16.13
N SER A 423 6.71 6.50 15.58
CA SER A 423 6.44 7.86 16.08
C SER A 423 4.95 8.24 16.16
N CYS A 424 4.08 7.63 15.34
CA CYS A 424 2.63 7.88 15.34
C CYS A 424 1.81 6.80 16.07
N GLY A 425 2.46 5.82 16.69
CA GLY A 425 1.81 4.75 17.45
C GLY A 425 1.34 3.56 16.61
N ASP A 426 1.58 3.57 15.30
CA ASP A 426 1.37 2.40 14.45
C ASP A 426 2.37 1.30 14.77
N VAL A 427 1.98 0.05 14.53
CA VAL A 427 2.92 -1.08 14.61
C VAL A 427 4.03 -0.89 13.57
N MET A 428 5.28 -0.98 14.02
CA MET A 428 6.45 -1.07 13.16
C MET A 428 6.90 -2.52 12.99
N TYR A 429 7.58 -2.77 11.88
CA TYR A 429 8.06 -4.09 11.53
C TYR A 429 9.57 -4.09 11.37
N CYS A 430 10.26 -5.10 11.88
CA CYS A 430 11.71 -5.11 11.92
C CYS A 430 12.29 -6.30 11.21
N LEU A 431 13.41 -6.07 10.57
CA LEU A 431 14.32 -7.13 10.18
C LEU A 431 14.77 -7.91 11.45
N PRO A 432 14.83 -9.25 11.38
CA PRO A 432 15.20 -10.08 12.52
C PRO A 432 16.68 -9.90 12.90
N THR A 433 17.01 -9.99 14.18
CA THR A 433 18.42 -9.99 14.62
C THR A 433 18.67 -11.19 15.55
N PRO A 434 18.47 -12.43 15.08
CA PRO A 434 18.48 -13.63 15.92
C PRO A 434 19.83 -13.87 16.61
N SER A 435 20.92 -13.34 16.05
CA SER A 435 22.26 -13.46 16.64
C SER A 435 22.49 -12.48 17.79
N CYS A 436 21.61 -11.50 17.97
CA CYS A 436 21.69 -10.48 19.01
C CYS A 436 20.79 -10.81 20.20
N ALA A 437 21.30 -10.58 21.42
CA ALA A 437 20.46 -10.62 22.62
C ALA A 437 19.50 -9.42 22.63
N ASP A 438 18.27 -9.60 23.10
CA ASP A 438 17.22 -8.55 23.07
C ASP A 438 17.66 -7.20 23.67
N ALA A 439 18.49 -7.23 24.71
CA ALA A 439 18.97 -6.03 25.40
C ALA A 439 20.28 -5.44 24.84
N ASP A 440 20.91 -6.10 23.87
CA ASP A 440 22.16 -5.65 23.26
C ASP A 440 21.89 -4.81 22.01
N GLU A 441 21.70 -3.51 22.21
CA GLU A 441 21.50 -2.54 21.14
C GLU A 441 22.77 -2.29 20.31
N ALA A 442 23.96 -2.63 20.82
CA ALA A 442 25.20 -2.44 20.07
C ALA A 442 25.45 -3.57 19.05
N CYS A 443 24.80 -4.73 19.25
CA CYS A 443 24.91 -5.87 18.35
C CYS A 443 24.32 -5.56 16.96
N ALA A 444 25.01 -6.05 15.93
CA ALA A 444 24.57 -5.97 14.55
C ALA A 444 24.72 -7.31 13.85
N GLU A 445 23.85 -7.56 12.89
CA GLU A 445 23.78 -8.77 12.08
C GLU A 445 24.09 -8.43 10.62
N ASP A 446 24.87 -9.29 9.97
CA ASP A 446 25.21 -9.13 8.55
C ASP A 446 24.09 -9.70 7.68
N TYR A 447 23.63 -8.89 6.74
CA TYR A 447 22.61 -9.25 5.76
C TYR A 447 23.22 -9.37 4.36
N GLU A 448 22.61 -10.20 3.53
CA GLU A 448 22.90 -10.36 2.11
C GLU A 448 21.57 -10.38 1.35
N VAL A 449 21.49 -9.67 0.22
CA VAL A 449 20.37 -9.71 -0.72
C VAL A 449 20.89 -10.02 -2.11
N LEU A 450 20.17 -10.88 -2.83
CA LEU A 450 20.42 -11.26 -4.22
C LEU A 450 19.19 -10.93 -5.08
N ILE A 451 19.43 -10.36 -6.25
CA ILE A 451 18.48 -10.10 -7.32
C ILE A 451 18.90 -10.94 -8.53
N ARG A 452 18.00 -11.80 -8.98
CA ARG A 452 18.24 -12.72 -10.10
C ARG A 452 17.86 -12.09 -11.42
N THR A 453 18.76 -12.13 -12.38
CA THR A 453 18.43 -11.81 -13.78
C THR A 453 17.44 -12.81 -14.37
N ALA A 454 16.74 -12.41 -15.43
CA ALA A 454 15.84 -13.26 -16.18
C ALA A 454 16.59 -14.20 -17.14
N ASP A 455 15.95 -15.32 -17.47
CA ASP A 455 16.40 -16.17 -18.58
C ASP A 455 16.17 -15.42 -19.90
N VAL A 456 17.15 -15.43 -20.80
CA VAL A 456 17.04 -14.78 -22.12
C VAL A 456 16.49 -15.73 -23.16
N ILE A 457 15.68 -15.22 -24.10
CA ILE A 457 15.02 -16.03 -25.15
C ILE A 457 16.05 -16.65 -26.10
N ASN A 458 17.08 -15.87 -26.47
CA ASN A 458 18.10 -16.27 -27.45
C ASN A 458 19.51 -16.09 -26.85
N PRO A 459 19.99 -17.03 -26.03
CA PRO A 459 21.29 -16.91 -25.36
C PRO A 459 22.47 -16.83 -26.33
N ASP A 460 22.38 -17.47 -27.50
CA ASP A 460 23.42 -17.42 -28.54
C ASP A 460 23.47 -16.07 -29.30
N GLY A 461 22.45 -15.21 -29.12
CA GLY A 461 22.19 -14.02 -29.94
C GLY A 461 22.61 -12.69 -29.32
N ARG A 462 23.17 -12.68 -28.10
CA ARG A 462 23.58 -11.47 -27.35
C ARG A 462 22.44 -10.46 -27.15
N SER A 463 21.19 -10.94 -27.08
CA SER A 463 20.03 -10.12 -26.76
C SER A 463 19.71 -10.29 -25.28
N PHE A 464 19.37 -9.19 -24.62
CA PHE A 464 18.84 -9.21 -23.26
C PHE A 464 17.34 -9.55 -23.21
N GLU A 465 16.68 -9.80 -24.35
CA GLU A 465 15.24 -10.09 -24.36
C GLU A 465 14.89 -11.30 -23.49
N ALA A 466 14.08 -11.06 -22.46
CA ALA A 466 13.81 -11.96 -21.37
C ALA A 466 12.55 -12.80 -21.57
N ILE A 467 12.60 -14.01 -21.00
CA ILE A 467 11.43 -14.88 -20.80
C ILE A 467 10.67 -14.35 -19.55
N PRO A 468 9.39 -13.98 -19.67
CA PRO A 468 8.59 -13.51 -18.53
C PRO A 468 8.56 -14.52 -17.38
N PHE A 469 8.43 -14.02 -16.15
CA PHE A 469 8.40 -14.82 -14.91
C PHE A 469 9.65 -15.62 -14.59
N SER A 470 10.70 -15.54 -15.41
CA SER A 470 11.94 -16.28 -15.16
C SER A 470 12.91 -15.53 -14.24
N GLY A 471 12.82 -14.21 -14.16
CA GLY A 471 13.67 -13.39 -13.29
C GLY A 471 13.45 -11.90 -13.57
N VAL A 472 14.28 -11.05 -12.97
CA VAL A 472 14.11 -9.60 -13.06
C VAL A 472 14.41 -9.08 -14.46
N MET A 473 13.47 -8.30 -15.01
CA MET A 473 13.55 -7.65 -16.32
C MET A 473 12.91 -6.25 -16.27
N ASP A 474 13.29 -5.38 -17.21
CA ASP A 474 12.71 -4.05 -17.36
C ASP A 474 11.32 -4.07 -18.03
N ALA A 475 10.70 -2.90 -18.12
CA ALA A 475 9.45 -2.67 -18.83
C ALA A 475 9.59 -2.74 -20.36
N SER A 476 10.78 -2.87 -20.92
CA SER A 476 11.04 -3.15 -22.34
C SER A 476 11.29 -4.65 -22.60
N GLY A 477 11.35 -5.47 -21.55
CA GLY A 477 11.60 -6.90 -21.58
C GLY A 477 13.07 -7.30 -21.64
N ASN A 478 14.01 -6.45 -21.20
CA ASN A 478 15.43 -6.80 -21.10
C ASN A 478 15.77 -7.33 -19.70
N ALA A 479 16.54 -8.42 -19.65
CA ALA A 479 17.01 -9.05 -18.42
C ALA A 479 18.02 -8.16 -17.69
N LEU A 480 17.99 -8.19 -16.35
CA LEU A 480 18.91 -7.44 -15.49
C LEU A 480 20.39 -7.72 -15.83
N ASN A 481 21.20 -6.68 -15.82
CA ASN A 481 22.65 -6.80 -15.83
C ASN A 481 23.25 -6.24 -14.54
N GLY A 482 23.42 -7.13 -13.57
CA GLY A 482 24.13 -6.86 -12.32
C GLY A 482 25.64 -7.07 -12.49
N ARG A 483 26.40 -5.99 -12.63
CA ARG A 483 27.86 -6.07 -12.46
C ARG A 483 28.26 -5.74 -11.02
N SER A 484 28.94 -6.68 -10.36
CA SER A 484 29.56 -6.44 -9.05
C SER A 484 30.88 -5.68 -9.26
N GLY A 485 30.93 -4.40 -8.85
CA GLY A 485 32.09 -3.52 -8.97
C GLY A 485 31.64 -2.06 -9.00
N ASP A 486 32.54 -1.12 -8.68
CA ASP A 486 32.24 0.32 -8.64
C ASP A 486 31.41 0.76 -9.86
N ILE A 487 30.48 1.68 -9.62
CA ILE A 487 29.53 2.27 -10.56
C ILE A 487 30.29 3.06 -11.63
N VAL A 488 31.00 2.37 -12.52
CA VAL A 488 31.81 2.98 -13.56
C VAL A 488 31.72 2.14 -14.83
N GLU A 489 31.14 2.78 -15.84
CA GLU A 489 31.13 2.46 -17.27
C GLU A 489 30.29 1.26 -17.72
N HIS A 490 29.11 1.63 -18.25
CA HIS A 490 28.48 1.01 -19.41
C HIS A 490 29.52 0.50 -20.43
N ASP A 491 29.82 -0.79 -20.37
CA ASP A 491 29.81 -1.55 -21.60
C ASP A 491 28.50 -2.33 -21.57
N ALA A 492 27.74 -2.26 -22.66
CA ALA A 492 26.68 -3.23 -22.96
C ALA A 492 27.35 -4.61 -23.13
N GLY A 493 27.77 -5.19 -22.00
CA GLY A 493 28.40 -6.50 -21.92
C GLY A 493 27.51 -7.54 -22.60
N GLU A 494 28.10 -8.62 -23.08
CA GLU A 494 27.33 -9.74 -23.60
C GLU A 494 26.50 -10.31 -22.45
N ALA A 495 25.22 -10.64 -22.69
CA ALA A 495 24.43 -11.37 -21.70
C ALA A 495 25.14 -12.72 -21.46
N ASP A 496 25.75 -12.88 -20.28
CA ASP A 496 26.44 -14.11 -19.88
C ASP A 496 25.43 -15.20 -19.49
N GLY A 497 24.16 -14.80 -19.40
CA GLY A 497 23.01 -15.67 -19.21
C GLY A 497 22.78 -15.91 -17.73
N LYS A 498 21.53 -16.28 -17.40
CA LYS A 498 21.13 -16.46 -16.01
C LYS A 498 21.97 -17.55 -15.32
N PRO A 499 22.64 -17.22 -14.19
CA PRO A 499 23.43 -18.21 -13.47
C PRO A 499 22.55 -19.36 -12.91
N PRO A 500 23.13 -20.56 -12.69
CA PRO A 500 22.42 -21.64 -12.03
C PRO A 500 21.88 -21.22 -10.66
N VAL A 501 20.56 -21.34 -10.50
CA VAL A 501 19.83 -20.88 -9.31
C VAL A 501 19.96 -21.85 -8.14
N GLY A 502 20.08 -21.30 -6.93
CA GLY A 502 19.95 -22.01 -5.66
C GLY A 502 21.21 -22.70 -5.15
N LEU A 503 21.21 -23.02 -3.86
CA LEU A 503 22.26 -23.81 -3.23
C LEU A 503 22.07 -25.31 -3.55
N ARG A 504 23.12 -25.96 -4.05
CA ARG A 504 23.10 -27.40 -4.35
C ARG A 504 23.65 -28.20 -3.18
N ASP A 505 22.89 -29.18 -2.72
CA ASP A 505 23.40 -30.14 -1.74
C ASP A 505 24.26 -31.24 -2.39
N ASN A 506 24.91 -32.06 -1.57
CA ASN A 506 25.76 -33.16 -2.05
C ASN A 506 24.98 -34.25 -2.83
N ALA A 507 23.65 -34.27 -2.75
CA ALA A 507 22.78 -35.20 -3.47
C ALA A 507 22.26 -34.60 -4.79
N GLY A 508 22.57 -33.33 -5.08
CA GLY A 508 22.14 -32.61 -6.29
C GLY A 508 20.78 -31.93 -6.16
N ASN A 509 20.15 -31.94 -4.97
CA ASN A 509 18.92 -31.19 -4.75
C ASN A 509 19.23 -29.68 -4.71
N ILE A 510 18.32 -28.88 -5.25
CA ILE A 510 18.47 -27.43 -5.36
C ILE A 510 17.56 -26.75 -4.35
N ASP A 511 18.16 -25.92 -3.49
CA ASP A 511 17.44 -25.00 -2.63
C ASP A 511 17.42 -23.60 -3.24
N ILE A 512 16.34 -23.30 -3.97
CA ILE A 512 16.14 -22.03 -4.66
C ILE A 512 15.97 -20.83 -3.72
N LYS A 513 15.76 -21.05 -2.41
CA LYS A 513 15.60 -19.99 -1.40
C LYS A 513 16.90 -19.72 -0.64
N ALA A 514 17.99 -20.42 -0.95
CA ALA A 514 19.31 -20.15 -0.43
C ALA A 514 20.21 -19.67 -1.58
N ILE A 515 21.05 -18.66 -1.30
CA ILE A 515 21.97 -18.08 -2.30
C ILE A 515 23.10 -19.08 -2.57
N GLY A 516 23.16 -19.60 -3.79
CA GLY A 516 24.26 -20.45 -4.25
C GLY A 516 25.52 -19.66 -4.58
N ASP A 517 26.70 -20.29 -4.49
CA ASP A 517 27.97 -19.61 -4.80
C ASP A 517 28.07 -19.13 -6.25
N GLN A 518 27.45 -19.86 -7.19
CA GLN A 518 27.40 -19.50 -8.61
C GLN A 518 26.45 -18.33 -8.89
N GLU A 519 25.52 -18.02 -7.98
CA GLU A 519 24.57 -16.92 -8.18
C GLU A 519 25.21 -15.55 -7.95
N ARG A 520 26.43 -15.51 -7.40
CA ARG A 520 27.25 -14.31 -7.27
C ARG A 520 28.09 -14.02 -8.54
N ALA A 521 27.78 -14.70 -9.63
CA ALA A 521 28.36 -14.47 -10.95
C ALA A 521 27.80 -13.18 -11.60
N GLU A 522 28.32 -12.86 -12.79
CA GLU A 522 27.89 -11.73 -13.62
C GLU A 522 26.39 -11.85 -13.99
N ASP A 523 25.76 -10.73 -14.37
CA ASP A 523 24.32 -10.50 -14.58
C ASP A 523 23.39 -10.51 -13.35
N ASN A 524 23.68 -11.30 -12.32
CA ASN A 524 22.96 -11.17 -11.04
C ASN A 524 23.51 -9.99 -10.22
N MET A 525 22.64 -9.33 -9.46
CA MET A 525 23.04 -8.28 -8.52
C MET A 525 22.96 -8.78 -7.08
N TRP A 526 24.00 -8.57 -6.29
CA TRP A 526 23.98 -8.87 -4.86
C TRP A 526 24.76 -7.83 -4.06
N TRP A 527 24.37 -7.64 -2.80
CA TRP A 527 25.11 -6.80 -1.87
C TRP A 527 24.91 -7.27 -0.43
N THR A 528 25.77 -6.76 0.45
CA THR A 528 25.71 -7.00 1.89
C THR A 528 25.58 -5.68 2.64
N PHE A 529 24.99 -5.73 3.83
CA PHE A 529 24.85 -4.58 4.74
C PHE A 529 24.71 -5.07 6.19
N GLY A 530 24.81 -4.16 7.16
CA GLY A 530 24.59 -4.48 8.57
C GLY A 530 23.24 -4.00 9.08
N ILE A 531 22.59 -4.78 9.93
CA ILE A 531 21.39 -4.37 10.68
C ILE A 531 21.71 -4.37 12.16
N ARG A 532 21.63 -3.19 12.80
CA ARG A 532 21.83 -3.04 14.24
C ARG A 532 20.53 -3.31 15.00
N ASN A 533 20.65 -3.95 16.16
CA ASN A 533 19.54 -4.20 17.08
C ASN A 533 19.07 -2.93 17.83
N THR A 534 18.95 -1.81 17.12
CA THR A 534 18.42 -0.53 17.58
C THR A 534 17.16 -0.18 16.81
N ILE A 535 16.24 0.53 17.45
CA ILE A 535 15.07 1.12 16.81
C ILE A 535 15.25 2.63 16.75
N ASP A 536 15.16 3.20 15.55
CA ASP A 536 15.12 4.65 15.37
C ASP A 536 13.67 5.15 15.33
N ARG A 537 13.35 6.16 16.14
CA ARG A 537 12.01 6.75 16.26
C ARG A 537 11.96 8.22 15.88
N THR A 538 13.02 8.71 15.28
CA THR A 538 13.18 10.11 14.91
C THR A 538 12.19 10.44 13.80
N PRO A 539 11.23 11.36 14.00
CA PRO A 539 10.29 11.70 12.93
C PRO A 539 10.98 12.52 11.85
N PRO A 540 10.66 12.28 10.56
CA PRO A 540 11.07 13.13 9.47
C PRO A 540 10.31 14.46 9.49
N PHE A 541 10.82 15.44 8.76
CA PHE A 541 10.16 16.71 8.47
C PHE A 541 10.40 17.13 7.02
N ILE A 542 9.59 18.06 6.51
CA ILE A 542 9.81 18.67 5.21
C ILE A 542 10.85 19.78 5.37
N SER A 543 12.00 19.61 4.74
CA SER A 543 13.08 20.59 4.75
C SER A 543 12.76 21.76 3.83
N ARG A 544 12.30 21.46 2.60
CA ARG A 544 12.05 22.47 1.57
C ARG A 544 10.87 22.09 0.67
N VAL A 545 10.18 23.09 0.15
CA VAL A 545 9.20 22.97 -0.94
C VAL A 545 9.58 23.96 -2.03
N THR A 546 9.39 23.60 -3.30
CA THR A 546 9.56 24.48 -4.45
C THR A 546 8.36 24.29 -5.38
N PRO A 547 7.68 25.33 -5.89
CA PRO A 547 7.82 26.75 -5.52
C PRO A 547 7.70 26.98 -4.02
N ASP A 548 8.28 28.08 -3.52
CA ASP A 548 8.30 28.35 -2.07
C ASP A 548 6.87 28.51 -1.54
N ILE A 549 6.69 28.31 -0.23
CA ILE A 549 5.39 28.49 0.42
C ILE A 549 4.89 29.92 0.18
N ASP A 550 3.62 30.04 -0.20
CA ASP A 550 2.92 31.29 -0.53
C ASP A 550 3.51 32.07 -1.73
N GLN A 551 4.42 31.48 -2.51
CA GLN A 551 5.00 32.12 -3.68
C GLN A 551 3.90 32.48 -4.70
N GLY A 552 3.79 33.78 -5.00
CA GLY A 552 2.90 34.29 -6.04
C GLY A 552 3.52 34.21 -7.45
N ARG A 553 2.67 34.28 -8.48
CA ARG A 553 3.07 34.32 -9.91
C ARG A 553 3.93 33.11 -10.33
N VAL A 554 3.54 31.94 -9.85
CA VAL A 554 4.16 30.67 -10.26
C VAL A 554 3.87 30.43 -11.75
N PRO A 555 4.91 30.24 -12.58
CA PRO A 555 4.73 29.83 -13.98
C PRO A 555 3.91 28.54 -14.11
N GLY A 556 3.15 28.40 -15.21
CA GLY A 556 2.35 27.21 -15.45
C GLY A 556 3.15 25.90 -15.43
N ASP A 557 4.39 25.96 -15.90
CA ASP A 557 5.36 24.86 -15.98
C ASP A 557 6.38 24.85 -14.83
N ALA A 558 6.14 25.61 -13.77
CA ALA A 558 7.07 25.69 -12.65
C ALA A 558 7.30 24.30 -12.02
N PRO A 559 8.55 23.92 -11.73
CA PRO A 559 8.82 22.64 -11.10
C PRO A 559 8.25 22.63 -9.69
N LEU A 560 7.43 21.61 -9.39
CA LEU A 560 6.98 21.33 -8.03
C LEU A 560 7.86 20.24 -7.42
N SER A 561 8.52 20.52 -6.31
CA SER A 561 9.30 19.53 -5.57
C SER A 561 9.21 19.70 -4.05
N ILE A 562 9.41 18.61 -3.32
CA ILE A 562 9.35 18.51 -1.86
C ILE A 562 10.60 17.77 -1.40
N THR A 563 11.44 18.42 -0.60
CA THR A 563 12.64 17.82 0.00
C THR A 563 12.38 17.49 1.47
N PHE A 564 12.64 16.25 1.85
CA PHE A 564 12.49 15.76 3.22
C PHE A 564 13.83 15.84 3.99
N SER A 565 13.77 15.75 5.31
CA SER A 565 14.95 15.77 6.18
C SER A 565 15.86 14.56 6.01
N GLU A 566 15.30 13.44 5.54
CA GLU A 566 15.93 12.13 5.46
C GLU A 566 15.32 11.28 4.33
N ARG A 567 15.76 10.03 4.23
CA ARG A 567 15.26 9.06 3.27
C ARG A 567 13.84 8.62 3.66
N MET A 568 12.92 8.79 2.73
CA MET A 568 11.52 8.47 2.90
C MET A 568 11.16 7.09 2.35
N TRP A 569 10.09 6.51 2.86
CA TRP A 569 9.47 5.31 2.30
C TRP A 569 8.55 5.70 1.14
N TYR A 570 8.98 5.42 -0.09
CA TYR A 570 8.37 5.93 -1.32
C TYR A 570 6.92 5.47 -1.47
N HIS A 571 6.63 4.22 -1.12
CA HIS A 571 5.26 3.69 -1.06
C HIS A 571 4.29 4.62 -0.33
N THR A 572 4.70 5.16 0.82
CA THR A 572 3.83 6.01 1.64
C THR A 572 3.69 7.42 1.08
N LEU A 573 4.71 7.95 0.39
CA LEU A 573 4.65 9.25 -0.27
C LEU A 573 3.59 9.24 -1.38
N HIS A 574 3.66 8.23 -2.23
CA HIS A 574 2.83 8.09 -3.42
C HIS A 574 1.31 8.07 -3.14
N ARG A 575 0.90 7.55 -1.98
CA ARG A 575 -0.51 7.49 -1.56
C ARG A 575 -1.00 8.77 -0.86
N ASN A 576 -0.10 9.49 -0.21
CA ASN A 576 -0.42 10.49 0.80
C ASN A 576 0.04 11.92 0.45
N VAL A 577 0.80 12.10 -0.65
CA VAL A 577 1.10 13.40 -1.24
C VAL A 577 0.08 13.67 -2.34
N ARG A 578 -0.65 14.79 -2.22
CA ARG A 578 -1.64 15.22 -3.20
C ARG A 578 -1.44 16.66 -3.59
N VAL A 579 -1.75 17.00 -4.84
CA VAL A 579 -1.90 18.39 -5.28
C VAL A 579 -3.38 18.63 -5.55
N THR A 580 -3.90 19.72 -4.98
CA THR A 580 -5.30 20.12 -5.17
C THR A 580 -5.36 21.51 -5.79
N GLU A 581 -6.24 21.69 -6.77
CA GLU A 581 -6.46 22.97 -7.46
C GLU A 581 -7.76 23.63 -6.97
N HIS A 582 -7.73 24.96 -6.79
CA HIS A 582 -8.86 25.73 -6.30
C HIS A 582 -9.11 27.01 -7.13
N PRO A 583 -10.37 27.29 -7.52
CA PRO A 583 -11.56 26.45 -7.32
C PRO A 583 -11.48 25.16 -8.14
N ALA A 584 -11.89 24.05 -7.52
CA ALA A 584 -11.96 22.76 -8.20
C ALA A 584 -13.09 22.74 -9.26
N ASN A 585 -12.94 21.88 -10.27
CA ASN A 585 -14.01 21.49 -11.21
C ASN A 585 -14.52 22.63 -12.08
N LEU A 586 -13.58 23.45 -12.60
CA LEU A 586 -13.93 24.46 -13.59
C LEU A 586 -14.48 23.79 -14.86
N ASN A 587 -15.63 24.28 -15.33
CA ASN A 587 -16.32 23.71 -16.49
C ASN A 587 -15.39 23.65 -17.71
N GLY A 588 -15.18 22.44 -18.24
CA GLY A 588 -14.33 22.21 -19.41
C GLY A 588 -12.86 21.93 -19.09
N MET A 589 -12.49 21.81 -17.81
CA MET A 589 -11.16 21.34 -17.39
C MET A 589 -11.26 19.98 -16.71
N ASP A 590 -10.35 19.08 -17.08
CA ASP A 590 -10.09 17.87 -16.31
C ASP A 590 -9.52 18.23 -14.93
N ASP A 591 -9.66 17.34 -13.96
CA ASP A 591 -8.95 17.48 -12.68
C ASP A 591 -7.44 17.57 -12.94
N ILE A 592 -6.73 18.32 -12.09
CA ILE A 592 -5.27 18.29 -12.10
C ILE A 592 -4.77 16.85 -12.03
N TRP A 593 -4.06 16.42 -13.07
CA TRP A 593 -3.28 15.20 -13.04
C TRP A 593 -1.88 15.52 -12.52
N PHE A 594 -1.34 14.63 -11.70
CA PHE A 594 0.03 14.71 -11.26
C PHE A 594 0.64 13.31 -11.06
N ALA A 595 1.95 13.21 -11.19
CA ALA A 595 2.74 12.01 -10.96
C ALA A 595 3.99 12.38 -10.17
N LEU A 596 4.29 11.60 -9.14
CA LEU A 596 5.43 11.84 -8.25
C LEU A 596 6.63 11.04 -8.75
N ASP A 597 7.80 11.63 -8.63
CA ASP A 597 9.11 11.02 -8.85
C ASP A 597 9.96 11.22 -7.60
N SER A 598 10.34 10.14 -6.94
CA SER A 598 11.10 10.18 -5.69
C SER A 598 12.55 9.84 -5.96
N GLY A 599 13.43 10.83 -5.81
CA GLY A 599 14.88 10.67 -5.89
C GLY A 599 15.57 10.86 -4.55
N GLU A 600 16.86 10.60 -4.52
CA GLU A 600 17.74 10.95 -3.39
C GLU A 600 18.78 11.97 -3.84
N ASN A 601 19.03 12.99 -3.03
CA ASN A 601 20.09 13.97 -3.27
C ASN A 601 21.43 13.51 -2.68
N ASP A 602 22.52 14.24 -2.95
CA ASP A 602 23.87 13.92 -2.44
C ASP A 602 23.97 13.86 -0.90
N ALA A 603 23.00 14.42 -0.18
CA ALA A 603 22.92 14.40 1.27
C ALA A 603 22.14 13.18 1.83
N GLY A 604 21.68 12.27 0.98
CA GLY A 604 20.88 11.11 1.39
C GLY A 604 19.42 11.45 1.74
N GLN A 605 18.94 12.61 1.29
CA GLN A 605 17.57 13.07 1.56
C GLN A 605 16.68 12.78 0.37
N THR A 606 15.43 12.38 0.64
CA THR A 606 14.46 12.20 -0.43
C THR A 606 13.98 13.55 -0.98
N VAL A 607 14.04 13.67 -2.30
CA VAL A 607 13.45 14.77 -3.06
C VAL A 607 12.35 14.20 -3.94
N VAL A 608 11.11 14.61 -3.69
CA VAL A 608 9.96 14.25 -4.51
C VAL A 608 9.72 15.36 -5.52
N THR A 609 9.85 15.06 -6.80
CA THR A 609 9.45 15.94 -7.91
C THR A 609 8.04 15.56 -8.35
N VAL A 610 7.20 16.55 -8.61
CA VAL A 610 5.81 16.34 -9.01
C VAL A 610 5.67 16.81 -10.46
N SER A 611 5.52 15.86 -11.37
CA SER A 611 5.06 16.15 -12.73
C SER A 611 3.57 16.45 -12.67
N HIS A 612 3.11 17.52 -13.32
CA HIS A 612 1.70 17.91 -13.33
C HIS A 612 1.30 18.54 -14.65
N ARG A 613 -0.01 18.66 -14.89
CA ARG A 613 -0.55 19.56 -15.92
C ARG A 613 -0.07 20.99 -15.66
N GLU A 614 0.09 21.80 -16.72
CA GLU A 614 0.26 23.26 -16.58
C GLU A 614 -0.67 23.85 -15.51
N PHE A 615 -0.09 24.57 -14.55
CA PHE A 615 -0.84 25.34 -13.56
C PHE A 615 -1.56 26.50 -14.25
N GLY A 616 -2.84 26.68 -13.94
CA GLY A 616 -3.66 27.71 -14.55
C GLY A 616 -3.89 27.51 -16.05
N PRO A 617 -4.24 26.30 -16.54
CA PRO A 617 -4.31 26.03 -17.97
C PRO A 617 -5.34 26.95 -18.63
N ASN A 618 -5.15 27.32 -19.89
CA ASN A 618 -6.00 28.27 -20.62
C ASN A 618 -6.06 29.68 -19.99
N GLY A 619 -5.00 30.10 -19.29
CA GLY A 619 -4.88 31.46 -18.75
C GLY A 619 -5.67 31.70 -17.46
N PHE A 620 -6.09 30.65 -16.76
CA PHE A 620 -6.76 30.78 -15.47
C PHE A 620 -5.73 31.01 -14.36
N ASP A 621 -6.04 31.90 -13.41
CA ASP A 621 -5.22 32.13 -12.22
C ASP A 621 -5.83 31.32 -11.06
N LEU A 622 -5.20 30.19 -10.69
CA LEU A 622 -5.73 29.21 -9.73
C LEU A 622 -4.76 29.02 -8.56
N TYR A 623 -5.31 28.65 -7.40
CA TYR A 623 -4.52 28.28 -6.23
C TYR A 623 -4.22 26.78 -6.23
N TYR A 624 -2.99 26.41 -5.88
CA TYR A 624 -2.54 25.02 -5.80
C TYR A 624 -2.04 24.71 -4.39
N PHE A 625 -2.55 23.64 -3.79
CA PHE A 625 -2.15 23.22 -2.44
C PHE A 625 -1.59 21.81 -2.48
N PRO A 626 -0.28 21.63 -2.20
CA PRO A 626 0.26 20.33 -1.85
C PRO A 626 -0.26 19.96 -0.45
N SER A 627 -0.88 18.80 -0.34
CA SER A 627 -1.29 18.18 0.92
C SER A 627 -0.40 16.97 1.16
N ILE A 628 0.36 17.00 2.24
CA ILE A 628 1.20 15.88 2.69
C ILE A 628 0.59 15.35 3.98
N ALA A 629 0.04 14.13 3.94
CA ALA A 629 -0.61 13.55 5.10
C ALA A 629 0.41 12.97 6.09
N SER A 630 0.07 12.96 7.39
CA SER A 630 0.96 12.42 8.45
C SER A 630 1.22 10.92 8.33
N GLN A 631 0.50 10.22 7.44
CA GLN A 631 0.72 8.81 7.10
C GLN A 631 1.95 8.58 6.22
N VAL A 632 2.58 9.64 5.69
CA VAL A 632 3.90 9.56 5.05
C VAL A 632 4.93 9.12 6.10
N LYS A 633 5.79 8.16 5.76
CA LYS A 633 6.79 7.58 6.66
C LYS A 633 8.21 7.68 6.11
N ASP A 634 9.20 7.79 7.00
CA ASP A 634 10.61 7.60 6.66
C ASP A 634 10.94 6.12 6.36
N ALA A 635 12.17 5.83 5.94
CA ALA A 635 12.65 4.45 5.75
C ALA A 635 12.67 3.61 7.05
N GLN A 636 12.62 4.26 8.21
CA GLN A 636 12.52 3.66 9.54
C GLN A 636 11.05 3.48 10.00
N GLN A 637 10.10 3.75 9.12
CA GLN A 637 8.65 3.67 9.32
C GLN A 637 8.10 4.70 10.31
N ASN A 638 8.82 5.77 10.65
CA ASN A 638 8.31 6.88 11.45
C ASN A 638 7.46 7.82 10.60
N CYS A 639 6.27 8.12 11.09
CA CYS A 639 5.39 9.09 10.48
C CYS A 639 5.99 10.51 10.49
N LEU A 640 5.68 11.27 9.44
CA LEU A 640 5.84 12.72 9.36
C LEU A 640 4.91 13.41 10.38
N TYR A 641 5.26 13.35 11.66
CA TYR A 641 4.53 13.99 12.74
C TYR A 641 5.42 14.30 13.96
N PRO A 642 5.35 15.51 14.54
CA PRO A 642 4.49 16.62 14.11
C PRO A 642 4.97 17.23 12.78
N GLY A 643 4.03 17.61 11.91
CA GLY A 643 4.26 17.83 10.48
C GLY A 643 4.97 19.15 10.18
N ARG A 644 6.28 19.19 10.43
CA ARG A 644 7.08 20.40 10.24
C ARG A 644 7.46 20.59 8.77
N GLY A 645 7.24 21.79 8.26
CA GLY A 645 7.72 22.25 6.95
C GLY A 645 8.37 23.63 7.07
N PRO A 646 8.91 24.20 6.00
CA PRO A 646 9.44 25.58 6.03
C PRO A 646 8.37 26.58 6.48
N ALA A 647 8.80 27.69 7.09
CA ALA A 647 7.91 28.73 7.61
C ALA A 647 7.91 30.01 6.77
N GLU A 648 8.92 30.22 5.91
CA GLU A 648 9.09 31.47 5.18
C GLU A 648 9.68 31.19 3.79
N GLU A 649 9.40 32.06 2.82
CA GLU A 649 10.05 32.05 1.50
C GLU A 649 11.59 32.02 1.64
N LEU A 650 12.28 31.30 0.75
CA LEU A 650 13.75 31.21 0.69
C LEU A 650 14.43 30.72 1.98
N SER A 651 13.73 29.95 2.83
CA SER A 651 14.30 29.35 4.05
C SER A 651 14.11 27.83 4.10
N ASP A 652 15.16 27.11 4.50
CA ASP A 652 15.09 25.66 4.73
C ASP A 652 14.73 25.41 6.19
N CYS A 653 13.73 24.56 6.42
CA CYS A 653 13.45 24.04 7.75
C CYS A 653 14.59 23.11 8.16
N THR A 654 15.19 23.33 9.33
CA THR A 654 16.33 22.56 9.81
C THR A 654 16.16 22.15 11.27
N ARG A 655 16.90 21.12 11.69
CA ARG A 655 16.98 20.68 13.08
C ARG A 655 18.42 20.77 13.57
N ASP A 656 18.65 21.53 14.63
CA ASP A 656 19.97 21.71 15.23
C ASP A 656 20.44 20.46 15.99
N ASP A 657 21.71 20.43 16.40
CA ASP A 657 22.30 19.33 17.19
C ASP A 657 21.64 19.13 18.56
N ASN A 658 20.88 20.11 19.06
CA ASN A 658 20.15 20.04 20.32
C ASN A 658 18.70 19.54 20.14
N GLY A 659 18.27 19.28 18.89
CA GLY A 659 16.92 18.84 18.54
C GLY A 659 15.90 19.97 18.39
N ASN A 660 16.32 21.24 18.36
CA ASN A 660 15.45 22.38 18.10
C ASN A 660 15.25 22.57 16.59
N TYR A 661 14.05 23.00 16.22
CA TYR A 661 13.69 23.28 14.83
C TYR A 661 13.85 24.77 14.52
N GLU A 662 14.54 25.11 13.44
CA GLU A 662 14.78 26.47 12.96
C GLU A 662 14.12 26.67 11.59
N HIS A 663 13.52 27.85 11.35
CA HIS A 663 12.78 28.18 10.12
C HIS A 663 11.65 27.22 9.75
N CYS A 664 11.18 26.42 10.72
CA CYS A 664 10.09 25.48 10.53
C CYS A 664 8.77 26.06 11.05
N THR A 665 7.68 25.71 10.36
CA THR A 665 6.32 26.03 10.79
C THR A 665 6.07 25.41 12.17
N GLY A 666 5.47 26.21 13.06
CA GLY A 666 4.99 25.73 14.35
C GLY A 666 3.87 24.70 14.13
N VAL A 667 3.82 23.69 14.98
CA VAL A 667 2.86 22.58 14.86
C VAL A 667 2.01 22.54 16.12
N GLU A 668 0.69 22.45 15.97
CA GLU A 668 -0.19 22.10 17.08
C GLU A 668 -0.23 20.56 17.18
N GLU A 669 -0.22 20.00 18.39
CA GLU A 669 -0.42 18.54 18.59
C GLU A 669 -1.88 18.10 18.32
N ASN A 670 -2.52 18.70 17.32
CA ASN A 670 -3.87 18.43 16.88
C ASN A 670 -3.86 18.19 15.36
N PRO A 671 -3.97 16.93 14.90
CA PRO A 671 -3.83 16.59 13.48
C PRO A 671 -4.92 17.18 12.58
N VAL A 672 -6.02 17.71 13.14
CA VAL A 672 -7.06 18.41 12.36
C VAL A 672 -6.70 19.88 12.13
N ARG A 673 -5.77 20.43 12.91
CA ARG A 673 -5.42 21.86 12.90
C ARG A 673 -4.00 22.15 12.44
N ASP A 674 -3.21 21.12 12.21
CA ASP A 674 -1.82 21.20 11.79
C ASP A 674 -1.73 21.46 10.28
N THR A 675 -2.31 22.57 9.80
CA THR A 675 -2.13 23.03 8.41
C THR A 675 -1.22 24.25 8.40
N SER A 676 -0.11 24.17 7.65
CA SER A 676 0.85 25.26 7.47
C SER A 676 0.33 26.30 6.47
N CYS A 677 -0.88 26.79 6.70
CA CYS A 677 -1.55 27.73 5.81
C CYS A 677 -1.35 29.15 6.34
N VAL A 678 -0.54 29.92 5.59
CA VAL A 678 -0.20 31.33 5.76
C VAL A 678 0.85 31.64 6.83
N THR A 679 1.99 32.18 6.39
CA THR A 679 2.95 32.90 7.23
C THR A 679 3.43 34.16 6.52
N GLN A 680 2.89 35.35 6.84
CA GLN A 680 3.71 36.56 6.73
C GLN A 680 3.30 37.73 7.64
N PHE A 681 4.35 38.41 8.12
CA PHE A 681 4.45 39.73 8.76
C PHE A 681 3.31 40.14 9.73
N ASN A 682 3.61 40.04 11.04
CA ASN A 682 2.90 40.65 12.19
C ASN A 682 1.87 39.78 12.97
N ASN A 683 2.27 38.60 13.46
CA ASN A 683 1.53 37.69 14.37
C ASN A 683 0.56 36.72 13.70
N ILE A 684 1.12 35.61 13.22
CA ILE A 684 0.45 34.52 12.50
C ILE A 684 -0.21 33.53 13.46
N VAL A 685 -1.39 33.02 13.05
CA VAL A 685 -2.13 31.92 13.69
C VAL A 685 -2.24 30.79 12.67
N LEU A 686 -1.83 29.57 13.04
CA LEU A 686 -2.14 28.33 12.32
C LEU A 686 -3.64 28.25 12.06
N GLN A 687 -4.04 28.15 10.79
CA GLN A 687 -5.46 28.01 10.47
C GLN A 687 -5.85 26.53 10.47
N PRO A 688 -7.02 26.19 11.02
CA PRO A 688 -7.42 24.81 11.20
C PRO A 688 -8.03 24.18 9.94
N ASP A 689 -8.32 24.96 8.89
CA ASP A 689 -9.02 24.44 7.71
C ASP A 689 -8.70 25.22 6.42
N THR A 690 -8.77 24.51 5.29
CA THR A 690 -8.47 25.02 3.95
C THR A 690 -9.40 26.15 3.53
N ASP A 691 -10.68 26.17 3.94
CA ASP A 691 -11.60 27.25 3.58
C ASP A 691 -11.19 28.57 4.25
N THR A 692 -10.80 28.51 5.52
CA THR A 692 -10.26 29.66 6.23
C THR A 692 -8.96 30.14 5.59
N CYS A 693 -8.07 29.23 5.21
CA CYS A 693 -6.84 29.55 4.47
C CYS A 693 -7.14 30.23 3.12
N LEU A 694 -8.02 29.65 2.31
CA LEU A 694 -8.47 30.20 1.03
C LEU A 694 -9.09 31.59 1.17
N ASN A 695 -9.89 31.82 2.23
CA ASN A 695 -10.49 33.12 2.49
C ASN A 695 -9.45 34.21 2.83
N ILE A 696 -8.34 33.83 3.47
CA ILE A 696 -7.21 34.72 3.73
C ILE A 696 -6.46 34.98 2.43
N LEU A 697 -6.11 33.94 1.66
CA LEU A 697 -5.36 34.07 0.40
C LEU A 697 -6.11 34.87 -0.68
N ARG A 698 -7.44 34.91 -0.65
CA ARG A 698 -8.26 35.76 -1.52
C ARG A 698 -8.15 37.26 -1.23
N GLN A 699 -7.54 37.66 -0.11
CA GLN A 699 -7.37 39.07 0.21
C GLN A 699 -6.31 39.66 -0.74
N PRO A 700 -6.63 40.74 -1.49
CA PRO A 700 -5.70 41.34 -2.46
C PRO A 700 -4.38 41.85 -1.84
N GLU A 701 -4.40 42.12 -0.53
CA GLU A 701 -3.22 42.52 0.25
C GLU A 701 -2.27 41.36 0.52
N ILE A 702 -2.77 40.12 0.44
CA ILE A 702 -2.05 38.87 0.74
C ILE A 702 -1.61 38.18 -0.55
N SER A 703 -2.52 38.03 -1.52
CA SER A 703 -2.21 37.50 -2.85
C SER A 703 -2.71 38.48 -3.92
N PRO A 704 -1.82 39.35 -4.45
CA PRO A 704 -2.20 40.32 -5.46
C PRO A 704 -2.47 39.63 -6.81
N VAL A 705 -3.74 39.63 -7.24
CA VAL A 705 -4.17 39.12 -8.56
C VAL A 705 -3.54 39.95 -9.67
N SER A 706 -3.18 39.31 -10.78
CA SER A 706 -2.71 40.02 -11.99
C SER A 706 -3.78 41.00 -12.51
N ASP A 707 -3.43 42.28 -12.65
CA ASP A 707 -4.27 43.33 -13.26
C ASP A 707 -4.48 43.17 -14.79
N GLN A 708 -4.00 42.06 -15.39
CA GLN A 708 -4.21 41.79 -16.81
C GLN A 708 -5.49 40.96 -17.00
N PRO A 709 -6.48 41.44 -17.78
CA PRO A 709 -7.65 40.63 -18.09
C PRO A 709 -7.23 39.38 -18.87
N VAL A 710 -7.64 38.21 -18.38
CA VAL A 710 -7.64 36.94 -19.11
C VAL A 710 -8.42 37.18 -20.41
N GLN A 711 -7.76 37.09 -21.57
CA GLN A 711 -8.36 37.25 -22.89
C GLN A 711 -8.89 35.93 -23.44
#